data_AF-A0A5Q0H713-F1
#
_entry.id   AF-A0A5Q0H713-F1
#
_cell.length_a   1.000
_cell.length_b   1.000
_cell.length_c   1.000
_cell.angle_alpha   90.00
_cell.angle_beta   90.00
_cell.angle_gamma   90.00
#
_symmetry.space_group_name_H-M   'P 1'
#
loop_
_entity.id
_entity.type
_entity.pdbx_description
1 polymer ?
#
loop_
_entity_poly.entity_id
_entity_poly.type
_entity_poly.pdbx_seq_one_letter_code
_entity_poly.pdbx_strand_id
1 'polypeptide(L)'
;MRPAATALPWEPVSREVGLSESDHVNQSRGAGGPFVQARDVAGGIHFHSPPTARPRQLPPPIGEFTGRRAQLAELDALLDAPAAGGVVVSAVSGTAGVGKTALAIHWAHRVRALFPDGQLYADLRGYDREPPLPPGDVLAGFLRALGDTEVPDDLAERAARYRSLVADRRVLVVLDNARTDGQVQPLLPGSPTCFVVVTSRDRLPSLRVRYGAHGVDLDLLPLDDALSLLRATVGTRVDQDPDAAAALVRRCAHLPLALRITAELAATRPRAPLRELADELAEEGRLLGVAEDDRTIRTVFSWSVRQLDDEPRRVFRLLGLHPGRDYDAAAVAVLAEVDEGRARRAMDALARAHLVAERADRRYLMHDLLAAYARELAGGVDDDAVFRRLFRHYSEAAQRAVRAGDLTWFEAERFNLEVLAGNRRAPTAWHVHFVHSLAVLHRLAGDIPRALRHFQNARHVVERTPHRRREVMLDQAEALVVAGLYSEASLLLDELHECHGTSAELHRLGAIAALGSGDFDTAARWALAAAGAHGAAGHHREAASCALTRLAAVTAEPARAPRSALRDAMSTAAELKRHGAADEAGHALLIAARLLVTAGEAERATALLDEDDLDDPSAEHELLRRLCRAELALHRGDADGVLAHTEAAFTAAIERTAKCPARLTPAPMSTFYAQRLRELALRVVIGRPDPRPLFDFAERARVRHLKYLPHPLVTDSGVVEFDAVTRMIGNRALVSFVRVWNELFALVVAHGSLAVVELGHTDAVFELARTLRADIDAAAPDHLPAPLVRVIRASTERNAAELDRLVMRPLAPHIGDLELVIVPTGPLYSVAWAALPSLRGRPIVVAPSVTAWSTAETRLCAKFIGPRRTVFVLGPGMVVPHGELVTAAAFHPHAMIISGAEAKVETALDAIDGAGLVHLAAHGENEADNSSFSRLELADGPLFAHQFGELRKPPGQVILAACELALSRKAADDDALGFANGLLAAGAATVIAAVSRVGDDSAADAMYDYHRGLSTGKTPAQALAQAVAVDPVRRPFICIGTGEG
;
A
#
# COMPACT_ATOMS: atom_id res chain seq x y z
N MET A 1 37.92 -24.37 -17.98
CA MET A 1 37.86 -23.49 -19.16
C MET A 1 36.89 -22.36 -18.86
N ARG A 2 37.40 -21.16 -18.54
CA ARG A 2 36.60 -19.92 -18.42
C ARG A 2 36.56 -19.25 -19.81
N PRO A 3 35.43 -18.72 -20.31
CA PRO A 3 35.44 -17.94 -21.53
C PRO A 3 35.97 -16.52 -21.24
N ALA A 4 36.83 -16.04 -22.15
CA ALA A 4 37.48 -14.74 -22.09
C ALA A 4 36.47 -13.60 -22.35
N ALA A 5 36.56 -12.54 -21.54
CA ALA A 5 35.87 -11.28 -21.80
C ALA A 5 36.64 -10.50 -22.87
N THR A 6 36.01 -10.28 -24.02
CA THR A 6 36.46 -9.34 -25.05
C THR A 6 36.29 -7.92 -24.55
N ALA A 7 37.39 -7.27 -24.19
CA ALA A 7 37.47 -5.82 -24.03
C ALA A 7 37.58 -5.18 -25.41
N LEU A 8 36.66 -4.29 -25.75
CA LEU A 8 36.85 -3.34 -26.85
C LEU A 8 37.80 -2.23 -26.37
N PRO A 9 38.81 -1.83 -27.16
CA PRO A 9 39.75 -0.80 -26.76
C PRO A 9 39.10 0.59 -26.92
N TRP A 10 38.92 1.29 -25.80
CA TRP A 10 38.74 2.74 -25.76
C TRP A 10 40.11 3.39 -25.96
N GLU A 11 40.31 4.13 -27.05
CA GLU A 11 41.50 4.96 -27.25
C GLU A 11 41.45 6.19 -26.31
N PRO A 12 42.48 6.44 -25.50
CA PRO A 12 42.52 7.63 -24.67
C PRO A 12 42.93 8.83 -25.52
N VAL A 13 42.01 9.78 -25.72
CA VAL A 13 42.35 11.13 -26.17
C VAL A 13 43.00 11.85 -24.99
N SER A 14 44.33 11.73 -24.87
CA SER A 14 45.12 12.52 -23.92
C SER A 14 45.26 13.94 -24.46
N ARG A 15 44.45 14.88 -23.98
CA ARG A 15 44.77 16.32 -24.06
C ARG A 15 45.35 16.73 -22.71
N GLU A 16 46.66 16.98 -22.67
CA GLU A 16 47.26 17.75 -21.59
C GLU A 16 46.67 19.17 -21.61
N VAL A 17 45.90 19.51 -20.59
CA VAL A 17 45.52 20.90 -20.30
C VAL A 17 46.39 21.32 -19.11
N GLY A 18 47.29 22.27 -19.35
CA GLY A 18 48.12 22.86 -18.31
C GLY A 18 47.27 23.54 -17.24
N LEU A 19 47.58 23.24 -15.98
CA LEU A 19 46.90 23.78 -14.81
C LEU A 19 47.27 25.26 -14.59
N SER A 20 46.28 26.16 -14.71
CA SER A 20 46.30 27.47 -14.04
C SER A 20 45.23 27.49 -12.95
N GLU A 21 45.56 28.09 -11.81
CA GLU A 21 44.90 28.03 -10.50
C GLU A 21 43.55 28.79 -10.36
N SER A 22 42.75 28.96 -11.42
CA SER A 22 41.42 29.56 -11.27
C SER A 22 40.43 29.07 -12.34
N ASP A 23 39.21 28.76 -11.87
CA ASP A 23 38.00 28.32 -12.58
C ASP A 23 37.89 26.85 -13.01
N HIS A 24 37.30 26.03 -12.14
CA HIS A 24 36.77 24.71 -12.49
C HIS A 24 35.27 24.78 -12.77
N VAL A 25 34.91 25.22 -13.97
CA VAL A 25 33.52 25.16 -14.47
C VAL A 25 33.32 23.84 -15.19
N ASN A 26 32.53 22.94 -14.62
CA ASN A 26 32.09 21.71 -15.29
C ASN A 26 30.83 21.99 -16.11
N GLN A 27 30.94 21.97 -17.43
CA GLN A 27 29.79 21.97 -18.33
C GLN A 27 29.60 20.58 -18.92
N SER A 28 28.45 19.96 -18.62
CA SER A 28 27.97 18.74 -19.27
C SER A 28 26.80 19.09 -20.19
N ARG A 29 26.82 18.60 -21.43
CA ARG A 29 25.67 18.61 -22.34
C ARG A 29 25.55 17.24 -23.02
N GLY A 30 24.46 16.53 -22.71
CA GLY A 30 24.13 15.21 -23.26
C GLY A 30 23.10 14.47 -22.40
N ALA A 31 22.33 13.57 -23.00
CA ALA A 31 21.26 12.83 -22.31
C ALA A 31 21.79 11.53 -21.66
N GLY A 32 21.61 11.42 -20.34
CA GLY A 32 21.35 10.16 -19.62
C GLY A 32 22.52 9.19 -19.41
N GLY A 33 23.41 9.48 -18.45
CA GLY A 33 24.35 8.51 -17.88
C GLY A 33 24.84 8.96 -16.50
N PRO A 34 25.30 8.04 -15.63
CA PRO A 34 25.83 8.41 -14.33
C PRO A 34 27.13 9.21 -14.51
N PHE A 35 27.20 10.40 -13.92
CA PHE A 35 28.39 11.26 -13.91
C PHE A 35 28.97 11.33 -12.50
N VAL A 36 30.30 11.41 -12.41
CA VAL A 36 31.00 11.68 -11.15
C VAL A 36 31.73 12.99 -11.32
N GLN A 37 31.45 13.94 -10.44
CA GLN A 37 32.16 15.21 -10.35
C GLN A 37 32.96 15.23 -9.05
N ALA A 38 34.27 15.09 -9.15
CA ALA A 38 35.18 15.09 -8.01
C ALA A 38 36.43 15.92 -8.34
N ARG A 39 36.97 16.62 -7.33
CA ARG A 39 38.19 17.43 -7.47
C ARG A 39 39.44 16.56 -7.54
N ASP A 40 39.56 15.59 -6.63
CA ASP A 40 40.66 14.63 -6.55
C ASP A 40 40.10 13.22 -6.33
N VAL A 41 40.55 12.22 -7.10
CA VAL A 41 40.14 10.81 -6.96
C VAL A 41 41.38 9.95 -6.77
N ALA A 42 41.56 9.41 -5.57
CA ALA A 42 42.61 8.45 -5.26
C ALA A 42 42.02 7.03 -5.32
N GLY A 43 41.96 6.44 -6.51
CA GLY A 43 41.42 5.09 -6.75
C GLY A 43 40.75 4.95 -8.12
N GLY A 44 40.29 3.73 -8.46
CA GLY A 44 39.48 3.50 -9.66
C GLY A 44 38.00 3.80 -9.42
N ILE A 45 37.37 4.55 -10.33
CA ILE A 45 35.91 4.74 -10.32
C ILE A 45 35.28 3.56 -11.07
N HIS A 46 34.43 2.81 -10.38
CA HIS A 46 33.68 1.71 -10.96
C HIS A 46 32.18 2.01 -10.89
N PHE A 47 31.55 2.20 -12.05
CA PHE A 47 30.10 2.27 -12.13
C PHE A 47 29.54 0.85 -12.16
N HIS A 48 28.79 0.49 -11.12
CA HIS A 48 28.04 -0.75 -11.06
C HIS A 48 26.58 -0.47 -11.39
N SER A 49 26.17 -0.66 -12.64
CA SER A 49 24.75 -0.87 -12.91
C SER A 49 24.36 -2.26 -12.40
N PRO A 50 23.24 -2.42 -11.68
CA PRO A 50 22.75 -3.74 -11.34
C PRO A 50 22.60 -4.56 -12.65
N PRO A 51 22.98 -5.84 -12.66
CA PRO A 51 22.80 -6.66 -13.86
C PRO A 51 21.32 -6.62 -14.26
N THR A 52 21.04 -6.32 -15.53
CA THR A 52 19.67 -6.32 -16.04
C THR A 52 19.04 -7.69 -15.76
N ALA A 53 18.03 -7.73 -14.90
CA ALA A 53 17.38 -8.97 -14.54
C ALA A 53 16.69 -9.54 -15.78
N ARG A 54 17.09 -10.76 -16.16
CA ARG A 54 16.54 -11.51 -17.29
C ARG A 54 15.64 -12.60 -16.72
N PRO A 55 14.34 -12.33 -16.52
CA PRO A 55 13.45 -13.29 -15.89
C PRO A 55 13.38 -14.58 -16.71
N ARG A 56 13.33 -15.73 -16.02
CA ARG A 56 13.16 -17.06 -16.62
C ARG A 56 12.02 -17.78 -15.90
N GLN A 57 10.81 -17.25 -16.06
CA GLN A 57 9.65 -17.65 -15.26
C GLN A 57 8.81 -18.77 -15.87
N LEU A 58 9.18 -19.25 -17.07
CA LEU A 58 8.44 -20.33 -17.70
C LEU A 58 8.37 -21.55 -16.76
N PRO A 59 7.19 -22.17 -16.61
CA PRO A 59 7.06 -23.44 -15.91
C PRO A 59 7.98 -24.50 -16.51
N PRO A 60 8.24 -25.62 -15.82
CA PRO A 60 9.09 -26.69 -16.36
C PRO A 60 8.63 -27.15 -17.77
N PRO A 61 9.58 -27.48 -18.66
CA PRO A 61 9.24 -27.93 -20.00
C PRO A 61 8.48 -29.25 -19.96
N ILE A 62 7.54 -29.40 -20.89
CA ILE A 62 6.76 -30.62 -21.04
C ILE A 62 7.63 -31.65 -21.76
N GLY A 63 7.97 -32.74 -21.07
CA GLY A 63 8.92 -33.75 -21.54
C GLY A 63 8.52 -34.43 -22.85
N GLU A 64 7.23 -34.79 -23.00
CA GLU A 64 6.70 -35.43 -24.21
C GLU A 64 5.48 -34.65 -24.74
N PHE A 65 5.72 -33.69 -25.62
CA PHE A 65 4.66 -32.98 -26.33
C PHE A 65 4.43 -33.64 -27.70
N THR A 66 3.18 -34.04 -27.99
CA THR A 66 2.83 -34.79 -29.20
C THR A 66 1.71 -34.11 -29.98
N GLY A 67 1.83 -34.08 -31.31
CA GLY A 67 0.83 -33.52 -32.22
C GLY A 67 0.85 -31.99 -32.32
N ARG A 68 -0.24 -31.40 -32.84
CA ARG A 68 -0.44 -29.93 -32.95
C ARG A 68 0.57 -29.20 -33.83
N ARG A 69 1.14 -29.88 -34.83
CA ARG A 69 2.13 -29.30 -35.76
C ARG A 69 1.56 -28.10 -36.52
N ALA A 70 0.28 -28.15 -36.89
CA ALA A 70 -0.38 -27.04 -37.58
C ALA A 70 -0.47 -25.78 -36.69
N GLN A 71 -0.90 -25.93 -35.43
CA GLN A 71 -1.00 -24.80 -34.49
C GLN A 71 0.38 -24.27 -34.08
N LEU A 72 1.38 -25.15 -33.96
CA LEU A 72 2.77 -24.73 -33.73
C LEU A 72 3.34 -23.95 -34.93
N ALA A 73 3.04 -24.40 -36.16
CA ALA A 73 3.45 -23.69 -37.38
C ALA A 73 2.71 -22.35 -37.54
N GLU A 74 1.46 -22.27 -37.08
CA GLU A 74 0.69 -21.02 -37.03
C GLU A 74 1.34 -20.02 -36.06
N LEU A 75 1.70 -20.45 -34.84
CA LEU A 75 2.44 -19.61 -33.88
C LEU A 75 3.84 -19.23 -34.40
N ASP A 76 4.52 -20.11 -35.14
CA ASP A 76 5.82 -19.80 -35.75
C ASP A 76 5.68 -18.76 -36.87
N ALA A 77 4.67 -18.87 -37.71
CA ALA A 77 4.42 -17.91 -38.80
C ALA A 77 4.17 -16.49 -38.26
N LEU A 78 3.65 -16.36 -37.04
CA LEU A 78 3.44 -15.08 -36.36
C LEU A 78 4.75 -14.43 -35.85
N LEU A 79 5.84 -15.19 -35.73
CA LEU A 79 7.17 -14.62 -35.42
C LEU A 79 7.79 -13.90 -36.63
N ASP A 80 7.46 -14.36 -37.84
CA ASP A 80 8.04 -13.87 -39.10
C ASP A 80 7.17 -12.81 -39.80
N ALA A 81 5.94 -12.57 -39.31
CA ALA A 81 5.03 -11.58 -39.86
C ALA A 81 5.52 -10.14 -39.59
N PRO A 82 5.48 -9.21 -40.57
CA PRO A 82 5.87 -7.82 -40.34
C PRO A 82 4.92 -7.19 -39.32
N ALA A 83 5.43 -6.91 -38.12
CA ALA A 83 4.67 -6.27 -37.07
C ALA A 83 4.16 -4.89 -37.56
N ALA A 84 2.84 -4.72 -37.66
CA ALA A 84 2.21 -3.47 -38.06
C ALA A 84 2.27 -2.40 -36.94
N GLY A 85 3.46 -2.22 -36.35
CA GLY A 85 3.75 -1.22 -35.32
C GLY A 85 3.36 -1.56 -33.87
N GLY A 86 2.89 -2.79 -33.58
CA GLY A 86 2.47 -3.21 -32.24
C GLY A 86 2.92 -4.62 -31.84
N VAL A 87 2.74 -4.99 -30.57
CA VAL A 87 3.04 -6.32 -30.03
C VAL A 87 2.22 -7.41 -30.74
N VAL A 88 2.84 -8.55 -31.02
CA VAL A 88 2.12 -9.74 -31.51
C VAL A 88 1.44 -10.44 -30.34
N VAL A 89 0.09 -10.47 -30.35
CA VAL A 89 -0.73 -11.17 -29.35
C VAL A 89 -1.35 -12.41 -29.99
N SER A 90 -1.09 -13.59 -29.42
CA SER A 90 -1.68 -14.85 -29.84
C SER A 90 -2.64 -15.36 -28.77
N ALA A 91 -3.94 -15.42 -29.09
CA ALA A 91 -4.98 -15.95 -28.22
C ALA A 91 -5.25 -17.42 -28.56
N VAL A 92 -4.80 -18.31 -27.68
CA VAL A 92 -4.96 -19.76 -27.77
C VAL A 92 -6.24 -20.17 -27.03
N SER A 93 -7.28 -20.53 -27.79
CA SER A 93 -8.63 -20.79 -27.26
C SER A 93 -9.06 -22.23 -27.51
N GLY A 94 -9.95 -22.78 -26.67
CA GLY A 94 -10.41 -24.17 -26.80
C GLY A 94 -10.98 -24.74 -25.51
N THR A 95 -11.64 -25.90 -25.58
CA THR A 95 -12.33 -26.54 -24.45
C THR A 95 -11.36 -26.93 -23.31
N ALA A 96 -11.89 -27.21 -22.12
CA ALA A 96 -11.07 -27.60 -20.98
C ALA A 96 -10.37 -28.95 -21.24
N GLY A 97 -9.10 -29.09 -20.83
CA GLY A 97 -8.33 -30.33 -21.05
C GLY A 97 -7.78 -30.55 -22.48
N VAL A 98 -8.04 -29.64 -23.43
CA VAL A 98 -7.58 -29.75 -24.84
C VAL A 98 -6.07 -29.49 -25.04
N GLY A 99 -5.37 -29.01 -24.00
CA GLY A 99 -3.91 -28.80 -24.02
C GLY A 99 -3.43 -27.38 -24.33
N LYS A 100 -4.23 -26.33 -24.07
CA LYS A 100 -3.86 -24.92 -24.35
C LYS A 100 -2.58 -24.47 -23.64
N THR A 101 -2.56 -24.61 -22.31
CA THR A 101 -1.39 -24.34 -21.46
C THR A 101 -0.17 -25.15 -21.93
N ALA A 102 -0.40 -26.41 -22.31
CA ALA A 102 0.67 -27.28 -22.79
C ALA A 102 1.28 -26.80 -24.12
N LEU A 103 0.45 -26.40 -25.09
CA LEU A 103 0.90 -25.82 -26.35
C LEU A 103 1.70 -24.53 -26.09
N ALA A 104 1.16 -23.63 -25.27
CA ALA A 104 1.79 -22.34 -24.97
C ALA A 104 3.17 -22.50 -24.32
N ILE A 105 3.28 -23.34 -23.28
CA ILE A 105 4.55 -23.60 -22.58
C ILE A 105 5.54 -24.33 -23.50
N HIS A 106 5.10 -25.35 -24.25
CA HIS A 106 5.97 -26.08 -25.17
C HIS A 106 6.54 -25.15 -26.26
N TRP A 107 5.68 -24.35 -26.89
CA TRP A 107 6.10 -23.37 -27.88
C TRP A 107 7.05 -22.34 -27.27
N ALA A 108 6.71 -21.79 -26.09
CA ALA A 108 7.54 -20.83 -25.36
C ALA A 108 8.95 -21.36 -25.09
N HIS A 109 9.09 -22.64 -24.67
CA HIS A 109 10.40 -23.24 -24.48
C HIS A 109 11.21 -23.43 -25.76
N ARG A 110 10.54 -23.68 -26.89
CA ARG A 110 11.18 -23.84 -28.20
C ARG A 110 11.73 -22.52 -28.72
N VAL A 111 10.98 -21.43 -28.54
CA VAL A 111 11.33 -20.10 -29.09
C VAL A 111 12.07 -19.22 -28.10
N ARG A 112 12.25 -19.63 -26.83
CA ARG A 112 12.89 -18.82 -25.76
C ARG A 112 14.22 -18.16 -26.15
N ALA A 113 15.01 -18.81 -27.01
CA ALA A 113 16.30 -18.30 -27.46
C ALA A 113 16.16 -17.03 -28.33
N LEU A 114 15.00 -16.82 -28.95
CA LEU A 114 14.65 -15.62 -29.72
C LEU A 114 14.28 -14.42 -28.84
N PHE A 115 14.09 -14.64 -27.53
CA PHE A 115 13.73 -13.63 -26.52
C PHE A 115 14.82 -13.55 -25.43
N PRO A 116 16.03 -13.05 -25.77
CA PRO A 116 17.20 -13.09 -24.89
C PRO A 116 17.08 -12.25 -23.61
N ASP A 117 16.11 -11.33 -23.57
CA ASP A 117 15.94 -10.37 -22.47
C ASP A 117 15.00 -10.88 -21.37
N GLY A 118 14.28 -11.98 -21.62
CA GLY A 118 13.56 -12.70 -20.58
C GLY A 118 12.27 -13.37 -21.05
N GLN A 119 11.73 -14.21 -20.18
CA GLN A 119 10.42 -14.84 -20.32
C GLN A 119 9.64 -14.65 -19.02
N LEU A 120 8.45 -14.04 -19.16
CA LEU A 120 7.51 -13.76 -18.08
C LEU A 120 6.32 -14.71 -18.19
N TYR A 121 5.85 -15.22 -17.05
CA TYR A 121 4.74 -16.16 -16.98
C TYR A 121 3.79 -15.77 -15.85
N ALA A 122 2.49 -15.78 -16.12
CA ALA A 122 1.45 -15.63 -15.11
C ALA A 122 0.25 -16.53 -15.42
N ASP A 123 -0.23 -17.25 -14.41
CA ASP A 123 -1.55 -17.90 -14.43
C ASP A 123 -2.59 -16.90 -13.89
N LEU A 124 -3.52 -16.50 -14.75
CA LEU A 124 -4.56 -15.49 -14.48
C LEU A 124 -5.78 -16.04 -13.75
N ARG A 125 -5.83 -17.35 -13.49
CA ARG A 125 -6.85 -18.00 -12.64
C ARG A 125 -8.29 -17.71 -13.05
N GLY A 126 -8.52 -17.49 -14.34
CA GLY A 126 -9.79 -17.01 -14.86
C GLY A 126 -10.93 -18.00 -14.63
N TYR A 127 -10.69 -19.29 -14.82
CA TYR A 127 -11.69 -20.35 -14.68
C TYR A 127 -11.55 -21.15 -13.38
N ASP A 128 -10.84 -20.57 -12.43
CA ASP A 128 -10.55 -21.17 -11.14
C ASP A 128 -11.68 -20.92 -10.13
N ARG A 129 -11.65 -21.69 -9.04
CA ARG A 129 -12.44 -21.48 -7.82
C ARG A 129 -11.94 -20.29 -7.00
N GLU A 130 -10.68 -19.90 -7.23
CA GLU A 130 -10.10 -18.68 -6.67
C GLU A 130 -10.61 -17.46 -7.44
N PRO A 131 -10.63 -16.26 -6.83
CA PRO A 131 -10.83 -15.03 -7.57
C PRO A 131 -9.77 -14.89 -8.67
N PRO A 132 -10.14 -14.46 -9.89
CA PRO A 132 -9.18 -14.25 -10.96
C PRO A 132 -8.09 -13.26 -10.53
N LEU A 133 -6.83 -13.55 -10.89
CA LEU A 133 -5.69 -12.77 -10.39
C LEU A 133 -5.78 -11.32 -10.92
N PRO A 134 -5.74 -10.29 -10.04
CA PRO A 134 -5.79 -8.91 -10.47
C PRO A 134 -4.58 -8.56 -11.34
N PRO A 135 -4.75 -7.86 -12.48
CA PRO A 135 -3.65 -7.49 -13.36
C PRO A 135 -2.57 -6.65 -12.66
N GLY A 136 -2.94 -5.90 -11.62
CA GLY A 136 -2.02 -5.08 -10.83
C GLY A 136 -1.00 -5.92 -10.08
N ASP A 137 -1.41 -7.06 -9.54
CA ASP A 137 -0.53 -7.98 -8.82
C ASP A 137 0.41 -8.71 -9.79
N VAL A 138 -0.09 -9.06 -10.98
CA VAL A 138 0.71 -9.66 -12.05
C VAL A 138 1.80 -8.69 -12.51
N LEU A 139 1.44 -7.42 -12.78
CA LEU A 139 2.42 -6.40 -13.16
C LEU A 139 3.43 -6.13 -12.06
N ALA A 140 3.00 -6.10 -10.79
CA ALA A 140 3.93 -5.97 -9.67
C ALA A 140 4.95 -7.11 -9.64
N GLY A 141 4.52 -8.35 -9.88
CA GLY A 141 5.41 -9.49 -10.05
C GLY A 141 6.37 -9.36 -11.25
N PHE A 142 5.87 -8.92 -12.40
CA PHE A 142 6.67 -8.73 -13.62
C PHE A 142 7.72 -7.63 -13.46
N LEU A 143 7.36 -6.50 -12.85
CA LEU A 143 8.25 -5.38 -12.60
C LEU A 143 9.43 -5.81 -11.70
N ARG A 144 9.15 -6.47 -10.56
CA ARG A 144 10.20 -7.02 -9.69
C ARG A 144 11.11 -8.00 -10.43
N ALA A 145 10.51 -8.87 -11.26
CA ALA A 145 11.25 -9.86 -12.03
C ALA A 145 12.14 -9.25 -13.13
N LEU A 146 11.79 -8.07 -13.64
CA LEU A 146 12.57 -7.29 -14.59
C LEU A 146 13.65 -6.43 -13.90
N GLY A 147 13.77 -6.52 -12.58
CA GLY A 147 14.79 -5.85 -11.77
C GLY A 147 14.36 -4.47 -11.28
N ASP A 148 13.06 -4.17 -11.34
CA ASP A 148 12.51 -2.92 -10.82
C ASP A 148 12.32 -3.01 -9.31
N THR A 149 12.98 -2.12 -8.57
CA THR A 149 12.92 -2.06 -7.10
C THR A 149 11.77 -1.18 -6.61
N GLU A 150 11.18 -0.37 -7.49
CA GLU A 150 10.08 0.55 -7.17
C GLU A 150 8.86 0.21 -8.02
N VAL A 151 8.00 -0.64 -7.48
CA VAL A 151 6.74 -1.00 -8.13
C VAL A 151 5.68 0.04 -7.73
N PRO A 152 5.11 0.83 -8.67
CA PRO A 152 4.05 1.80 -8.36
C PRO A 152 2.79 1.12 -7.82
N ASP A 153 1.88 1.81 -7.12
CA ASP A 153 0.65 1.18 -6.61
C ASP A 153 -0.50 1.16 -7.61
N ASP A 154 -0.59 2.18 -8.48
CA ASP A 154 -1.62 2.27 -9.52
C ASP A 154 -1.39 1.25 -10.65
N LEU A 155 -2.47 0.62 -11.11
CA LEU A 155 -2.46 -0.34 -12.21
C LEU A 155 -1.99 0.29 -13.53
N ALA A 156 -2.41 1.52 -13.84
CA ALA A 156 -2.05 2.17 -15.10
C ALA A 156 -0.58 2.59 -15.10
N GLU A 157 -0.05 3.04 -13.95
CA GLU A 157 1.36 3.31 -13.73
C GLU A 157 2.21 2.04 -13.81
N ARG A 158 1.81 0.96 -13.13
CA ARG A 158 2.45 -0.35 -13.24
C ARG A 158 2.51 -0.81 -14.71
N ALA A 159 1.40 -0.65 -15.44
CA ALA A 159 1.33 -1.01 -16.85
C ALA A 159 2.20 -0.10 -17.74
N ALA A 160 2.27 1.20 -17.44
CA ALA A 160 3.12 2.16 -18.15
C ALA A 160 4.60 1.89 -17.90
N ARG A 161 4.99 1.70 -16.64
CA ARG A 161 6.37 1.36 -16.23
C ARG A 161 6.80 0.02 -16.82
N TYR A 162 5.89 -0.97 -16.81
CA TYR A 162 6.10 -2.25 -17.47
C TYR A 162 6.37 -2.06 -18.98
N ARG A 163 5.53 -1.29 -19.68
CA ARG A 163 5.73 -0.97 -21.11
C ARG A 163 7.06 -0.25 -21.35
N SER A 164 7.45 0.69 -20.49
CA SER A 164 8.74 1.39 -20.59
C SER A 164 9.93 0.45 -20.40
N LEU A 165 9.88 -0.46 -19.42
CA LEU A 165 10.98 -1.40 -19.16
C LEU A 165 11.18 -2.42 -20.28
N VAL A 166 10.10 -2.81 -20.95
CA VAL A 166 10.14 -3.79 -22.05
C VAL A 166 10.17 -3.15 -23.44
N ALA A 167 10.16 -1.81 -23.54
CA ALA A 167 10.09 -1.07 -24.80
C ALA A 167 11.21 -1.48 -25.78
N ASP A 168 12.45 -1.56 -25.29
CA ASP A 168 13.64 -1.91 -26.08
C ASP A 168 14.12 -3.35 -25.83
N ARG A 169 13.26 -4.20 -25.25
CA ARG A 169 13.61 -5.58 -24.90
C ARG A 169 12.85 -6.59 -25.74
N ARG A 170 13.47 -7.74 -25.99
CA ARG A 170 12.84 -8.90 -26.61
C ARG A 170 12.39 -9.86 -25.51
N VAL A 171 11.15 -9.67 -25.04
CA VAL A 171 10.54 -10.45 -23.95
C VAL A 171 9.38 -11.27 -24.48
N LEU A 172 9.33 -12.53 -24.04
CA LEU A 172 8.17 -13.40 -24.22
C LEU A 172 7.27 -13.35 -22.98
N VAL A 173 5.98 -13.13 -23.18
CA VAL A 173 4.98 -13.08 -22.10
C VAL A 173 3.96 -14.18 -22.31
N VAL A 174 3.78 -15.04 -21.32
CA VAL A 174 2.78 -16.12 -21.34
C VAL A 174 1.75 -15.86 -20.25
N LEU A 175 0.52 -15.60 -20.66
CA LEU A 175 -0.64 -15.31 -19.80
C LEU A 175 -1.60 -16.49 -19.87
N ASP A 176 -1.48 -17.40 -18.91
CA ASP A 176 -2.25 -18.63 -18.87
C ASP A 176 -3.62 -18.42 -18.21
N ASN A 177 -4.64 -19.17 -18.64
CA ASN A 177 -5.94 -19.27 -17.97
C ASN A 177 -6.72 -17.95 -17.84
N ALA A 178 -6.71 -17.09 -18.86
CA ALA A 178 -7.46 -15.82 -18.87
C ALA A 178 -8.98 -16.04 -19.03
N ARG A 179 -9.83 -15.43 -18.20
CA ARG A 179 -11.30 -15.47 -18.37
C ARG A 179 -11.87 -14.26 -19.10
N THR A 180 -11.30 -13.07 -18.88
CA THR A 180 -11.80 -11.84 -19.52
C THR A 180 -10.69 -11.04 -20.18
N ASP A 181 -11.05 -10.27 -21.21
CA ASP A 181 -10.11 -9.37 -21.90
C ASP A 181 -9.48 -8.36 -20.93
N GLY A 182 -10.23 -7.95 -19.89
CA GLY A 182 -9.77 -7.00 -18.87
C GLY A 182 -8.63 -7.51 -18.00
N GLN A 183 -8.45 -8.83 -17.89
CA GLN A 183 -7.29 -9.41 -17.19
C GLN A 183 -5.99 -9.28 -17.99
N VAL A 184 -6.11 -9.31 -19.32
CA VAL A 184 -4.98 -9.38 -20.25
C VAL A 184 -4.53 -7.99 -20.68
N GLN A 185 -5.48 -7.09 -20.91
CA GLN A 185 -5.23 -5.77 -21.47
C GLN A 185 -4.12 -4.95 -20.76
N PRO A 186 -4.06 -4.87 -19.42
CA PRO A 186 -3.00 -4.11 -18.73
C PRO A 186 -1.62 -4.75 -18.85
N LEU A 187 -1.56 -6.05 -19.17
CA LEU A 187 -0.35 -6.87 -19.23
C LEU A 187 0.30 -6.88 -20.62
N LEU A 188 -0.30 -6.20 -21.60
CA LEU A 188 0.22 -6.13 -22.96
C LEU A 188 1.38 -5.14 -23.05
N PRO A 189 2.56 -5.56 -23.56
CA PRO A 189 3.67 -4.64 -23.81
C PRO A 189 3.36 -3.75 -25.02
N GLY A 190 4.02 -2.61 -25.11
CA GLY A 190 3.83 -1.65 -26.21
C GLY A 190 4.75 -1.87 -27.41
N SER A 191 5.71 -2.80 -27.30
CA SER A 191 6.79 -2.95 -28.27
C SER A 191 6.56 -4.10 -29.25
N PRO A 192 6.82 -3.91 -30.55
CA PRO A 192 6.77 -4.98 -31.55
C PRO A 192 7.87 -6.03 -31.36
N THR A 193 8.87 -5.78 -30.51
CA THR A 193 9.93 -6.74 -30.18
C THR A 193 9.51 -7.79 -29.15
N CYS A 194 8.38 -7.58 -28.48
CA CYS A 194 7.78 -8.51 -27.53
C CYS A 194 6.74 -9.41 -28.19
N PHE A 195 6.50 -10.58 -27.59
CA PHE A 195 5.46 -11.51 -28.03
C PHE A 195 4.62 -11.95 -26.84
N VAL A 196 3.29 -11.96 -27.00
CA VAL A 196 2.35 -12.37 -25.95
C VAL A 196 1.56 -13.60 -26.40
N VAL A 197 1.59 -14.65 -25.60
CA VAL A 197 0.70 -15.81 -25.73
C VAL A 197 -0.30 -15.79 -24.60
N VAL A 198 -1.59 -15.82 -24.93
CA VAL A 198 -2.70 -15.86 -23.98
C VAL A 198 -3.41 -17.20 -24.13
N THR A 199 -3.69 -17.92 -23.05
CA THR A 199 -4.57 -19.10 -23.11
C THR A 199 -5.91 -18.81 -22.44
N SER A 200 -7.01 -19.27 -23.05
CA SER A 200 -8.36 -19.07 -22.50
C SER A 200 -9.31 -20.18 -22.92
N ARG A 201 -10.36 -20.45 -22.12
CA ARG A 201 -11.44 -21.34 -22.57
C ARG A 201 -12.38 -20.63 -23.55
N ASP A 202 -12.50 -19.31 -23.41
CA ASP A 202 -13.25 -18.46 -24.32
C ASP A 202 -12.36 -17.89 -25.44
N ARG A 203 -12.98 -17.31 -26.47
CA ARG A 203 -12.30 -16.79 -27.66
C ARG A 203 -11.73 -15.37 -27.52
N LEU A 204 -11.96 -14.72 -26.37
CA LEU A 204 -11.51 -13.35 -26.03
C LEU A 204 -11.69 -12.35 -27.21
N PRO A 205 -12.95 -12.11 -27.65
CA PRO A 205 -13.22 -11.39 -28.89
C PRO A 205 -12.73 -9.94 -28.85
N SER A 206 -12.69 -9.29 -27.68
CA SER A 206 -12.24 -7.90 -27.59
C SER A 206 -10.75 -7.75 -27.82
N LEU A 207 -9.92 -8.74 -27.44
CA LEU A 207 -8.50 -8.79 -27.78
C LEU A 207 -8.27 -8.89 -29.29
N ARG A 208 -9.06 -9.71 -30.00
CA ARG A 208 -8.98 -9.83 -31.47
C ARG A 208 -9.35 -8.52 -32.16
N VAL A 209 -10.42 -7.87 -31.71
CA VAL A 209 -10.95 -6.64 -32.34
C VAL A 209 -10.11 -5.40 -32.01
N ARG A 210 -9.68 -5.22 -30.76
CA ARG A 210 -8.99 -3.98 -30.32
C ARG A 210 -7.48 -4.04 -30.42
N TYR A 211 -6.90 -5.23 -30.28
CA TYR A 211 -5.45 -5.44 -30.21
C TYR A 211 -4.92 -6.32 -31.36
N GLY A 212 -5.77 -6.63 -32.34
CA GLY A 212 -5.39 -7.43 -33.50
C GLY A 212 -4.92 -8.84 -33.13
N ALA A 213 -5.34 -9.38 -31.98
CA ALA A 213 -4.85 -10.67 -31.51
C ALA A 213 -5.17 -11.78 -32.51
N HIS A 214 -4.15 -12.55 -32.89
CA HIS A 214 -4.27 -13.71 -33.74
C HIS A 214 -4.84 -14.88 -32.94
N GLY A 215 -5.93 -15.43 -33.42
CA GLY A 215 -6.62 -16.50 -32.72
C GLY A 215 -6.20 -17.88 -33.18
N VAL A 216 -5.60 -18.66 -32.28
CA VAL A 216 -5.25 -20.06 -32.51
C VAL A 216 -6.29 -20.92 -31.80
N ASP A 217 -7.27 -21.42 -32.54
CA ASP A 217 -8.34 -22.25 -32.00
C ASP A 217 -7.87 -23.74 -31.93
N LEU A 218 -7.84 -24.27 -30.72
CA LEU A 218 -7.55 -25.68 -30.41
C LEU A 218 -8.86 -26.47 -30.33
N ASP A 219 -9.08 -27.28 -31.35
CA ASP A 219 -10.10 -28.33 -31.34
C ASP A 219 -9.57 -29.61 -30.68
N LEU A 220 -10.39 -30.65 -30.54
CA LEU A 220 -9.99 -31.98 -30.09
C LEU A 220 -8.78 -32.52 -30.89
N LEU A 221 -8.02 -33.44 -30.28
CA LEU A 221 -6.80 -33.95 -30.91
C LEU A 221 -7.16 -34.88 -32.10
N PRO A 222 -6.63 -34.64 -33.31
CA PRO A 222 -6.87 -35.53 -34.44
C PRO A 222 -6.50 -36.98 -34.09
N LEU A 223 -7.19 -37.95 -34.66
CA LEU A 223 -7.02 -39.37 -34.31
C LEU A 223 -5.55 -39.81 -34.41
N ASP A 224 -4.83 -39.41 -35.46
CA ASP A 224 -3.42 -39.77 -35.66
C ASP A 224 -2.49 -39.17 -34.60
N ASP A 225 -2.74 -37.92 -34.19
CA ASP A 225 -2.00 -37.23 -33.13
C ASP A 225 -2.31 -37.87 -31.77
N ALA A 226 -3.56 -38.26 -31.52
CA ALA A 226 -4.00 -38.93 -30.31
C ALA A 226 -3.42 -40.35 -30.17
N LEU A 227 -3.36 -41.09 -31.27
CA LEU A 227 -2.67 -42.39 -31.32
C LEU A 227 -1.15 -42.21 -31.14
N SER A 228 -0.57 -41.14 -31.67
CA SER A 228 0.85 -40.82 -31.46
C SER A 228 1.15 -40.50 -29.99
N LEU A 229 0.26 -39.77 -29.31
CA LEU A 229 0.38 -39.49 -27.88
C LEU A 229 0.27 -40.79 -27.07
N LEU A 230 -0.69 -41.65 -27.40
CA LEU A 230 -0.81 -42.97 -26.77
C LEU A 230 0.44 -43.83 -27.00
N ARG A 231 1.01 -43.79 -28.21
CA ARG A 231 2.21 -44.55 -28.60
C ARG A 231 3.45 -44.08 -27.86
N ALA A 232 3.58 -42.78 -27.56
CA ALA A 232 4.72 -42.23 -26.82
C ALA A 232 4.88 -42.90 -25.46
N THR A 233 3.78 -43.09 -24.73
CA THR A 233 3.77 -43.68 -23.38
C THR A 233 3.60 -45.21 -23.39
N VAL A 234 2.74 -45.76 -24.26
CA VAL A 234 2.34 -47.19 -24.25
C VAL A 234 3.20 -48.05 -25.17
N GLY A 235 3.93 -47.45 -26.11
CA GLY A 235 4.85 -48.13 -27.02
C GLY A 235 4.16 -48.96 -28.12
N THR A 236 4.84 -50.01 -28.59
CA THR A 236 4.44 -50.82 -29.77
C THR A 236 3.11 -51.55 -29.64
N ARG A 237 2.52 -51.62 -28.43
CA ARG A 237 1.17 -52.17 -28.20
C ARG A 237 0.09 -51.43 -29.00
N VAL A 238 0.30 -50.14 -29.26
CA VAL A 238 -0.60 -49.33 -30.10
C VAL A 238 -0.63 -49.82 -31.55
N ASP A 239 0.50 -50.33 -32.04
CA ASP A 239 0.63 -50.84 -33.42
C ASP A 239 0.18 -52.29 -33.54
N GLN A 240 0.18 -53.05 -32.43
CA GLN A 240 -0.23 -54.45 -32.37
C GLN A 240 -1.76 -54.62 -32.37
N ASP A 241 -2.50 -53.64 -31.84
CA ASP A 241 -3.98 -53.62 -31.84
C ASP A 241 -4.50 -52.20 -32.15
N PRO A 242 -4.45 -51.78 -33.43
CA PRO A 242 -4.85 -50.42 -33.83
C PRO A 242 -6.33 -50.12 -33.57
N ASP A 243 -7.20 -51.13 -33.68
CA ASP A 243 -8.64 -50.99 -33.47
C ASP A 243 -8.96 -50.71 -32.00
N ALA A 244 -8.31 -51.43 -31.07
CA ALA A 244 -8.44 -51.16 -29.65
C ALA A 244 -7.81 -49.82 -29.23
N ALA A 245 -6.67 -49.45 -29.81
CA ALA A 245 -6.06 -48.14 -29.58
C ALA A 245 -6.98 -47.00 -30.04
N ALA A 246 -7.59 -47.12 -31.23
CA ALA A 246 -8.58 -46.17 -31.74
C ALA A 246 -9.86 -46.15 -30.88
N ALA A 247 -10.27 -47.29 -30.33
CA ALA A 247 -11.38 -47.35 -29.39
C ALA A 247 -11.08 -46.58 -28.09
N LEU A 248 -9.89 -46.77 -27.49
CA LEU A 248 -9.44 -46.00 -26.33
C LEU A 248 -9.43 -44.49 -26.60
N VAL A 249 -8.92 -44.08 -27.77
CA VAL A 249 -8.89 -42.66 -28.15
C VAL A 249 -10.28 -42.06 -28.24
N ARG A 250 -11.22 -42.75 -28.90
CA ARG A 250 -12.63 -42.32 -28.98
C ARG A 250 -13.27 -42.23 -27.60
N ARG A 251 -12.98 -43.18 -26.71
CA ARG A 251 -13.48 -43.19 -25.32
C ARG A 251 -12.88 -42.08 -24.45
N CYS A 252 -11.72 -41.57 -24.81
CA CYS A 252 -11.11 -40.37 -24.22
C CYS A 252 -11.57 -39.07 -24.90
N ALA A 253 -12.54 -39.15 -25.84
CA ALA A 253 -13.06 -38.04 -26.64
C ALA A 253 -11.95 -37.19 -27.24
N HIS A 254 -10.84 -37.83 -27.61
CA HIS A 254 -9.71 -37.15 -28.25
C HIS A 254 -9.09 -36.00 -27.40
N LEU A 255 -9.31 -35.98 -26.08
CA LEU A 255 -8.77 -34.96 -25.19
C LEU A 255 -7.37 -35.36 -24.69
N PRO A 256 -6.33 -34.53 -24.88
CA PRO A 256 -4.97 -34.85 -24.45
C PRO A 256 -4.83 -35.17 -22.96
N LEU A 257 -5.55 -34.45 -22.08
CA LEU A 257 -5.52 -34.74 -20.64
C LEU A 257 -6.06 -36.15 -20.34
N ALA A 258 -7.21 -36.50 -20.93
CA ALA A 258 -7.83 -37.81 -20.77
C ALA A 258 -6.93 -38.93 -21.35
N LEU A 259 -6.38 -38.69 -22.54
CA LEU A 259 -5.47 -39.63 -23.20
C LEU A 259 -4.19 -39.88 -22.41
N ARG A 260 -3.58 -38.85 -21.81
CA ARG A 260 -2.37 -39.03 -20.98
C ARG A 260 -2.66 -39.84 -19.73
N ILE A 261 -3.75 -39.52 -19.03
CA ILE A 261 -4.18 -40.32 -17.86
C ILE A 261 -4.39 -41.77 -18.30
N THR A 262 -5.07 -42.00 -19.42
CA THR A 262 -5.32 -43.35 -19.93
C THR A 262 -4.07 -44.08 -20.42
N ALA A 263 -3.14 -43.37 -21.06
CA ALA A 263 -1.88 -43.91 -21.54
C ALA A 263 -0.97 -44.35 -20.39
N GLU A 264 -0.88 -43.55 -19.33
CA GLU A 264 -0.09 -43.87 -18.14
C GLU A 264 -0.68 -45.05 -17.36
N LEU A 265 -2.01 -45.11 -17.24
CA LEU A 265 -2.69 -46.30 -16.69
C LEU A 265 -2.48 -47.55 -17.55
N ALA A 266 -2.42 -47.41 -18.87
CA ALA A 266 -2.09 -48.53 -19.75
C ALA A 266 -0.61 -48.96 -19.61
N ALA A 267 0.31 -48.02 -19.34
CA ALA A 267 1.73 -48.29 -19.14
C ALA A 267 2.01 -49.04 -17.83
N THR A 268 1.23 -48.81 -16.77
CA THR A 268 1.34 -49.59 -15.51
C THR A 268 0.84 -51.02 -15.64
N ARG A 269 0.06 -51.35 -16.69
CA ARG A 269 -0.44 -52.70 -17.00
C ARG A 269 0.16 -53.24 -18.33
N PRO A 270 1.48 -53.53 -18.38
CA PRO A 270 2.18 -53.84 -19.63
C PRO A 270 1.76 -55.19 -20.27
N ARG A 271 1.13 -56.09 -19.50
CA ARG A 271 0.67 -57.41 -19.96
C ARG A 271 -0.80 -57.44 -20.41
N ALA A 272 -1.58 -56.40 -20.11
CA ALA A 272 -2.99 -56.34 -20.49
C ALA A 272 -3.12 -55.93 -21.97
N PRO A 273 -3.96 -56.59 -22.80
CA PRO A 273 -4.23 -56.13 -24.16
C PRO A 273 -4.98 -54.79 -24.13
N LEU A 274 -4.75 -53.92 -25.12
CA LEU A 274 -5.42 -52.61 -25.19
C LEU A 274 -6.95 -52.74 -25.29
N ARG A 275 -7.43 -53.83 -25.90
CA ARG A 275 -8.85 -54.14 -26.00
C ARG A 275 -9.51 -54.32 -24.64
N GLU A 276 -8.85 -54.99 -23.70
CA GLU A 276 -9.34 -55.16 -22.33
C GLU A 276 -9.50 -53.80 -21.64
N LEU A 277 -8.50 -52.91 -21.78
CA LEU A 277 -8.56 -51.55 -21.22
C LEU A 277 -9.66 -50.70 -21.89
N ALA A 278 -9.87 -50.88 -23.19
CA ALA A 278 -10.93 -50.19 -23.94
C ALA A 278 -12.33 -50.63 -23.49
N ASP A 279 -12.48 -51.93 -23.22
CA ASP A 279 -13.73 -52.54 -22.75
C ASP A 279 -14.01 -52.15 -21.28
N GLU A 280 -13.00 -52.14 -20.40
CA GLU A 280 -13.10 -51.64 -19.02
C GLU A 280 -13.57 -50.17 -18.99
N LEU A 281 -12.96 -49.30 -19.80
CA LEU A 281 -13.33 -47.88 -19.87
C LEU A 281 -14.74 -47.68 -20.47
N ALA A 282 -15.16 -48.57 -21.37
CA ALA A 282 -16.51 -48.56 -21.92
C ALA A 282 -17.56 -49.02 -20.90
N GLU A 283 -17.25 -50.01 -20.07
CA GLU A 283 -18.10 -50.47 -18.97
C GLU A 283 -18.24 -49.39 -17.88
N GLU A 284 -17.15 -48.70 -17.55
CA GLU A 284 -17.14 -47.56 -16.64
C GLU A 284 -18.10 -46.44 -17.09
N GLY A 285 -18.08 -46.10 -18.38
CA GLY A 285 -18.99 -45.11 -18.95
C GLY A 285 -20.46 -45.54 -18.91
N ARG A 286 -20.76 -46.85 -18.99
CA ARG A 286 -22.13 -47.38 -18.86
C ARG A 286 -22.65 -47.32 -17.42
N LEU A 287 -21.79 -47.56 -16.43
CA LEU A 287 -22.13 -47.54 -15.00
C LEU A 287 -22.51 -46.13 -14.50
N LEU A 288 -22.08 -45.06 -15.18
CA LEU A 288 -22.25 -43.67 -14.73
C LEU A 288 -23.50 -42.94 -15.26
N GLY A 289 -24.18 -43.43 -16.32
CA GLY A 289 -25.59 -43.10 -16.64
C GLY A 289 -26.05 -41.63 -16.90
N VAL A 290 -25.24 -40.70 -17.46
CA VAL A 290 -25.64 -39.25 -17.69
C VAL A 290 -25.19 -38.73 -19.07
N ALA A 291 -25.86 -37.75 -19.74
CA ALA A 291 -25.76 -37.14 -21.14
C ALA A 291 -24.36 -36.75 -21.76
N GLU A 292 -24.21 -36.74 -23.11
CA GLU A 292 -22.97 -36.99 -23.92
C GLU A 292 -21.76 -36.03 -23.86
N ASP A 293 -21.93 -34.73 -23.67
CA ASP A 293 -20.81 -33.78 -23.88
C ASP A 293 -19.91 -33.54 -22.65
N ASP A 294 -20.38 -33.87 -21.44
CA ASP A 294 -19.62 -33.78 -20.16
C ASP A 294 -19.09 -35.16 -19.67
N ARG A 295 -19.35 -36.24 -20.44
CA ARG A 295 -19.14 -37.65 -20.02
C ARG A 295 -17.68 -38.06 -19.90
N THR A 296 -16.82 -37.55 -20.78
CA THR A 296 -15.58 -38.27 -21.10
C THR A 296 -14.47 -38.07 -20.08
N ILE A 297 -14.25 -36.82 -19.65
CA ILE A 297 -13.24 -36.51 -18.64
C ILE A 297 -13.61 -37.15 -17.29
N ARG A 298 -14.89 -37.08 -16.91
CA ARG A 298 -15.41 -37.69 -15.69
C ARG A 298 -15.24 -39.21 -15.68
N THR A 299 -15.48 -39.88 -16.82
CA THR A 299 -15.28 -41.32 -16.98
C THR A 299 -13.80 -41.69 -16.79
N VAL A 300 -12.87 -40.94 -17.39
CA VAL A 300 -11.43 -41.18 -17.24
C VAL A 300 -10.94 -40.87 -15.83
N PHE A 301 -11.44 -39.81 -15.19
CA PHE A 301 -11.12 -39.53 -13.79
C PHE A 301 -11.66 -40.61 -12.85
N SER A 302 -12.89 -41.08 -13.07
CA SER A 302 -13.47 -42.21 -12.33
C SER A 302 -12.63 -43.47 -12.47
N TRP A 303 -12.24 -43.81 -13.70
CA TRP A 303 -11.41 -44.97 -13.98
C TRP A 303 -10.02 -44.86 -13.32
N SER A 304 -9.37 -43.71 -13.39
CA SER A 304 -8.08 -43.45 -12.70
C SER A 304 -8.20 -43.58 -11.19
N VAL A 305 -9.23 -42.96 -10.59
CA VAL A 305 -9.49 -43.01 -9.15
C VAL A 305 -9.83 -44.44 -8.68
N ARG A 306 -10.52 -45.25 -9.49
CA ARG A 306 -10.79 -46.67 -9.17
C ARG A 306 -9.53 -47.52 -9.14
N GLN A 307 -8.50 -47.20 -9.93
CA GLN A 307 -7.24 -47.95 -9.95
C GLN A 307 -6.31 -47.62 -8.78
N LEU A 308 -6.57 -46.54 -8.04
CA LEU A 308 -5.83 -46.24 -6.82
C LEU A 308 -6.15 -47.24 -5.71
N ASP A 309 -5.16 -47.55 -4.88
CA ASP A 309 -5.41 -48.21 -3.60
C ASP A 309 -6.33 -47.35 -2.71
N ASP A 310 -6.94 -47.97 -1.70
CA ASP A 310 -7.98 -47.35 -0.88
C ASP A 310 -7.53 -46.03 -0.21
N GLU A 311 -6.25 -45.94 0.17
CA GLU A 311 -5.69 -44.77 0.85
C GLU A 311 -5.48 -43.55 -0.09
N PRO A 312 -4.72 -43.64 -1.21
CA PRO A 312 -4.66 -42.55 -2.19
C PRO A 312 -6.03 -42.15 -2.73
N ARG A 313 -6.93 -43.12 -2.95
CA ARG A 313 -8.31 -42.85 -3.38
C ARG A 313 -9.06 -41.98 -2.37
N ARG A 314 -8.93 -42.30 -1.07
CA ARG A 314 -9.52 -41.51 0.01
C ARG A 314 -8.89 -40.12 0.12
N VAL A 315 -7.56 -40.01 0.00
CA VAL A 315 -6.85 -38.72 0.01
C VAL A 315 -7.35 -37.82 -1.12
N PHE A 316 -7.45 -38.34 -2.35
CA PHE A 316 -7.94 -37.57 -3.50
C PHE A 316 -9.32 -36.96 -3.25
N ARG A 317 -10.27 -37.74 -2.72
CA ARG A 317 -11.61 -37.24 -2.37
C ARG A 317 -11.53 -36.09 -1.35
N LEU A 318 -10.74 -36.26 -0.30
CA LEU A 318 -10.63 -35.29 0.77
C LEU A 318 -9.93 -33.99 0.33
N LEU A 319 -9.00 -34.03 -0.63
CA LEU A 319 -8.35 -32.83 -1.19
C LEU A 319 -9.39 -31.85 -1.78
N GLY A 320 -10.52 -32.35 -2.28
CA GLY A 320 -11.63 -31.51 -2.75
C GLY A 320 -12.32 -30.66 -1.67
N LEU A 321 -12.04 -30.93 -0.40
CA LEU A 321 -12.54 -30.19 0.77
C LEU A 321 -11.52 -29.19 1.33
N HIS A 322 -10.29 -29.18 0.83
CA HIS A 322 -9.26 -28.24 1.24
C HIS A 322 -9.59 -26.81 0.71
N PRO A 323 -9.39 -25.75 1.52
CA PRO A 323 -9.76 -24.38 1.13
C PRO A 323 -8.85 -23.77 0.05
N GLY A 324 -7.59 -24.20 -0.05
CA GLY A 324 -6.63 -23.76 -1.06
C GLY A 324 -6.23 -24.84 -2.06
N ARG A 325 -5.47 -24.45 -3.10
CA ARG A 325 -5.07 -25.31 -4.24
C ARG A 325 -3.67 -25.89 -4.17
N ASP A 326 -2.88 -25.38 -3.24
CA ASP A 326 -1.50 -25.77 -3.01
C ASP A 326 -1.40 -26.48 -1.66
N TYR A 327 -0.96 -27.73 -1.69
CA TYR A 327 -0.96 -28.65 -0.55
C TYR A 327 0.46 -29.00 -0.13
N ASP A 328 0.77 -28.84 1.15
CA ASP A 328 1.93 -29.49 1.74
C ASP A 328 1.54 -30.88 2.30
N ALA A 329 2.54 -31.72 2.57
CA ALA A 329 2.28 -33.07 3.09
C ALA A 329 1.63 -33.06 4.48
N ALA A 330 1.87 -32.02 5.28
CA ALA A 330 1.36 -31.90 6.65
C ALA A 330 -0.14 -31.59 6.68
N ALA A 331 -0.62 -30.65 5.87
CA ALA A 331 -2.05 -30.35 5.72
C ALA A 331 -2.80 -31.56 5.16
N VAL A 332 -2.21 -32.29 4.19
CA VAL A 332 -2.79 -33.53 3.65
C VAL A 332 -2.89 -34.62 4.72
N ALA A 333 -1.87 -34.78 5.56
CA ALA A 333 -1.88 -35.75 6.65
C ALA A 333 -3.02 -35.49 7.65
N VAL A 334 -3.25 -34.22 8.01
CA VAL A 334 -4.38 -33.82 8.88
C VAL A 334 -5.73 -34.03 8.20
N LEU A 335 -5.83 -33.63 6.94
CA LEU A 335 -7.02 -33.75 6.13
C LEU A 335 -7.46 -35.22 6.01
N ALA A 336 -6.50 -36.11 5.77
CA ALA A 336 -6.70 -37.55 5.63
C ALA A 336 -6.60 -38.33 6.95
N GLU A 337 -6.27 -37.72 8.08
CA GLU A 337 -6.12 -38.42 9.37
C GLU A 337 -5.13 -39.59 9.30
N VAL A 338 -3.98 -39.35 8.66
CA VAL A 338 -2.86 -40.30 8.54
C VAL A 338 -1.55 -39.64 8.99
N ASP A 339 -0.47 -40.41 9.16
CA ASP A 339 0.86 -39.82 9.37
C ASP A 339 1.41 -39.17 8.09
N GLU A 340 2.34 -38.23 8.26
CA GLU A 340 2.92 -37.47 7.14
C GLU A 340 3.64 -38.37 6.11
N GLY A 341 4.23 -39.49 6.56
CA GLY A 341 4.86 -40.46 5.67
C GLY A 341 3.86 -41.17 4.77
N ARG A 342 2.71 -41.55 5.30
CA ARG A 342 1.56 -42.09 4.55
C ARG A 342 0.96 -41.05 3.61
N ALA A 343 0.74 -39.83 4.09
CA ALA A 343 0.26 -38.73 3.26
C ALA A 343 1.18 -38.47 2.06
N ARG A 344 2.51 -38.43 2.28
CA ARG A 344 3.49 -38.28 1.21
C ARG A 344 3.42 -39.44 0.21
N ARG A 345 3.40 -40.70 0.67
CA ARG A 345 3.25 -41.86 -0.23
C ARG A 345 1.95 -41.83 -1.04
N ALA A 346 0.85 -41.37 -0.42
CA ALA A 346 -0.42 -41.19 -1.11
C ALA A 346 -0.36 -40.06 -2.15
N MET A 347 0.25 -38.92 -1.82
CA MET A 347 0.48 -37.83 -2.77
C MET A 347 1.40 -38.26 -3.91
N ASP A 348 2.46 -39.03 -3.64
CA ASP A 348 3.33 -39.61 -4.67
C ASP A 348 2.55 -40.58 -5.57
N ALA A 349 1.62 -41.36 -5.01
CA ALA A 349 0.76 -42.26 -5.79
C ALA A 349 -0.23 -41.48 -6.66
N LEU A 350 -0.80 -40.38 -6.14
CA LEU A 350 -1.63 -39.47 -6.91
C LEU A 350 -0.84 -38.74 -8.00
N ALA A 351 0.42 -38.38 -7.73
CA ALA A 351 1.31 -37.78 -8.70
C ALA A 351 1.67 -38.76 -9.83
N ARG A 352 1.97 -40.02 -9.48
CA ARG A 352 2.16 -41.12 -10.45
C ARG A 352 0.90 -41.41 -11.28
N ALA A 353 -0.29 -41.22 -10.70
CA ALA A 353 -1.57 -41.33 -11.41
C ALA A 353 -1.98 -40.03 -12.13
N HIS A 354 -1.13 -39.00 -12.12
CA HIS A 354 -1.36 -37.69 -12.73
C HIS A 354 -2.61 -36.95 -12.24
N LEU A 355 -3.01 -37.21 -10.98
CA LEU A 355 -4.12 -36.53 -10.31
C LEU A 355 -3.66 -35.27 -9.53
N VAL A 356 -2.36 -35.16 -9.25
CA VAL A 356 -1.69 -33.97 -8.68
C VAL A 356 -0.32 -33.78 -9.34
N ALA A 357 0.26 -32.58 -9.23
CA ALA A 357 1.59 -32.26 -9.71
C ALA A 357 2.49 -31.77 -8.56
N GLU A 358 3.69 -32.32 -8.44
CA GLU A 358 4.69 -31.88 -7.45
C GLU A 358 5.47 -30.64 -7.95
N ARG A 359 5.69 -29.68 -7.06
CA ARG A 359 6.50 -28.46 -7.27
C ARG A 359 7.90 -28.61 -6.65
N ALA A 360 8.81 -27.70 -7.04
CA ALA A 360 10.20 -27.72 -6.59
C ALA A 360 10.40 -27.59 -5.06
N ASP A 361 9.41 -27.07 -4.35
CA ASP A 361 9.35 -26.90 -2.89
C ASP A 361 8.67 -28.08 -2.16
N ARG A 362 8.48 -29.22 -2.84
CA ARG A 362 7.76 -30.40 -2.32
C ARG A 362 6.31 -30.15 -1.96
N ARG A 363 5.71 -29.13 -2.55
CA ARG A 363 4.28 -28.89 -2.49
C ARG A 363 3.57 -29.48 -3.71
N TYR A 364 2.27 -29.68 -3.60
CA TYR A 364 1.46 -30.30 -4.64
C TYR A 364 0.38 -29.35 -5.13
N LEU A 365 0.17 -29.33 -6.44
CA LEU A 365 -0.93 -28.63 -7.08
C LEU A 365 -1.92 -29.62 -7.68
N MET A 366 -3.20 -29.32 -7.59
CA MET A 366 -4.26 -30.08 -8.25
C MET A 366 -4.94 -29.21 -9.29
N HIS A 367 -5.12 -29.75 -10.50
CA HIS A 367 -5.84 -29.05 -11.56
C HIS A 367 -7.29 -28.80 -11.14
N ASP A 368 -7.81 -27.63 -11.44
CA ASP A 368 -9.18 -27.15 -11.22
C ASP A 368 -10.29 -28.15 -11.62
N LEU A 369 -10.16 -28.90 -12.73
CA LEU A 369 -11.13 -29.96 -13.07
C LEU A 369 -11.07 -31.16 -12.11
N LEU A 370 -9.87 -31.55 -11.69
CA LEU A 370 -9.66 -32.62 -10.71
C LEU A 370 -10.10 -32.20 -9.31
N ALA A 371 -9.86 -30.93 -8.94
CA ALA A 371 -10.37 -30.34 -7.70
C ALA A 371 -11.90 -30.27 -7.68
N ALA A 372 -12.51 -29.99 -8.84
CA ALA A 372 -13.95 -30.03 -9.01
C ALA A 372 -14.51 -31.44 -8.80
N TYR A 373 -13.92 -32.41 -9.49
CA TYR A 373 -14.30 -33.82 -9.40
C TYR A 373 -14.07 -34.42 -8.00
N ALA A 374 -12.92 -34.15 -7.38
CA ALA A 374 -12.63 -34.56 -6.01
C ALA A 374 -13.68 -34.06 -5.02
N ARG A 375 -14.13 -32.81 -5.16
CA ARG A 375 -15.18 -32.23 -4.30
C ARG A 375 -16.54 -32.88 -4.52
N GLU A 376 -16.88 -33.22 -5.76
CA GLU A 376 -18.09 -33.99 -6.05
C GLU A 376 -18.05 -35.37 -5.36
N LEU A 377 -16.91 -36.07 -5.47
CA LEU A 377 -16.70 -37.36 -4.80
C LEU A 377 -16.66 -37.27 -3.28
N ALA A 378 -16.37 -36.10 -2.71
CA ALA A 378 -16.42 -35.87 -1.28
C ALA A 378 -17.87 -35.84 -0.74
N GLY A 379 -18.89 -35.92 -1.59
CA GLY A 379 -20.30 -36.03 -1.18
C GLY A 379 -20.51 -37.12 -0.12
N GLY A 380 -21.16 -36.74 0.99
CA GLY A 380 -21.39 -37.61 2.15
C GLY A 380 -20.31 -37.58 3.23
N VAL A 381 -19.20 -36.86 3.02
CA VAL A 381 -18.22 -36.54 4.08
C VAL A 381 -18.73 -35.34 4.87
N ASP A 382 -18.48 -35.33 6.19
CA ASP A 382 -18.75 -34.17 7.05
C ASP A 382 -17.74 -33.04 6.76
N ASP A 383 -18.10 -32.15 5.83
CA ASP A 383 -17.34 -30.94 5.47
C ASP A 383 -16.93 -30.12 6.70
N ASP A 384 -17.78 -30.05 7.73
CA ASP A 384 -17.51 -29.26 8.94
C ASP A 384 -16.46 -29.92 9.84
N ALA A 385 -16.45 -31.27 9.91
CA ALA A 385 -15.37 -31.99 10.59
C ALA A 385 -14.01 -31.78 9.90
N VAL A 386 -13.96 -31.85 8.57
CA VAL A 386 -12.71 -31.64 7.81
C VAL A 386 -12.22 -30.21 7.99
N PHE A 387 -13.10 -29.22 7.84
CA PHE A 387 -12.77 -27.81 8.06
C PHE A 387 -12.22 -27.57 9.47
N ARG A 388 -12.86 -28.11 10.52
CA ARG A 388 -12.39 -27.95 11.90
C ARG A 388 -10.98 -28.51 12.13
N ARG A 389 -10.63 -29.63 11.48
CA ARG A 389 -9.28 -30.21 11.59
C ARG A 389 -8.23 -29.35 10.89
N LEU A 390 -8.50 -28.94 9.65
CA LEU A 390 -7.62 -28.05 8.89
C LEU A 390 -7.43 -26.71 9.60
N PHE A 391 -8.53 -26.11 10.06
CA PHE A 391 -8.49 -24.86 10.81
C PHE A 391 -7.60 -24.97 12.05
N ARG A 392 -7.72 -26.08 12.80
CA ARG A 392 -6.87 -26.34 13.97
C ARG A 392 -5.40 -26.46 13.58
N HIS A 393 -5.09 -27.24 12.55
CA HIS A 393 -3.73 -27.41 12.05
C HIS A 393 -3.09 -26.08 11.66
N TYR A 394 -3.78 -25.26 10.85
CA TYR A 394 -3.29 -23.96 10.43
C TYR A 394 -3.17 -22.97 11.59
N SER A 395 -4.06 -23.04 12.58
CA SER A 395 -3.93 -22.23 13.81
C SER A 395 -2.68 -22.60 14.62
N GLU A 396 -2.43 -23.90 14.81
CA GLU A 396 -1.23 -24.39 15.51
C GLU A 396 0.06 -24.09 14.73
N ALA A 397 0.01 -24.17 13.40
CA ALA A 397 1.13 -23.81 12.53
C ALA A 397 1.42 -22.30 12.56
N ALA A 398 0.39 -21.46 12.47
CA ALA A 398 0.52 -20.00 12.58
C ALA A 398 1.13 -19.60 13.93
N GLN A 399 0.67 -20.20 15.05
CA GLN A 399 1.25 -19.94 16.37
C GLN A 399 2.72 -20.38 16.47
N ARG A 400 3.09 -21.50 15.84
CA ARG A 400 4.50 -21.92 15.77
C ARG A 400 5.33 -20.94 14.94
N ALA A 401 4.81 -20.49 13.80
CA ALA A 401 5.46 -19.51 12.95
C ALA A 401 5.66 -18.17 13.67
N VAL A 402 4.66 -17.70 14.43
CA VAL A 402 4.79 -16.50 15.29
C VAL A 402 5.91 -16.69 16.31
N ARG A 403 5.94 -17.80 17.05
CA ARG A 403 6.99 -18.06 18.06
C ARG A 403 8.39 -18.21 17.45
N ALA A 404 8.49 -18.72 16.24
CA ALA A 404 9.75 -18.94 15.54
C ALA A 404 10.21 -17.74 14.69
N GLY A 405 9.32 -16.78 14.41
CA GLY A 405 9.56 -15.74 13.41
C GLY A 405 9.71 -16.28 11.98
N ASP A 406 9.06 -17.40 11.66
CA ASP A 406 9.20 -18.07 10.35
C ASP A 406 8.33 -17.40 9.27
N LEU A 407 8.86 -16.31 8.71
CA LEU A 407 8.21 -15.60 7.62
C LEU A 407 8.21 -16.40 6.30
N THR A 408 9.13 -17.35 6.14
CA THR A 408 9.20 -18.17 4.91
C THR A 408 8.02 -19.13 4.80
N TRP A 409 7.65 -19.77 5.91
CA TRP A 409 6.41 -20.55 5.97
C TRP A 409 5.18 -19.66 5.79
N PHE A 410 5.16 -18.49 6.44
CA PHE A 410 4.04 -17.55 6.32
C PHE A 410 3.82 -17.13 4.87
N GLU A 411 4.88 -16.75 4.13
CA GLU A 411 4.76 -16.38 2.73
C GLU A 411 4.20 -17.51 1.85
N ALA A 412 4.60 -18.76 2.10
CA ALA A 412 4.11 -19.93 1.39
C ALA A 412 2.63 -20.25 1.69
N GLU A 413 2.21 -20.07 2.95
CA GLU A 413 0.85 -20.40 3.42
C GLU A 413 -0.10 -19.20 3.47
N ARG A 414 0.38 -17.97 3.21
CA ARG A 414 -0.38 -16.72 3.37
C ARG A 414 -1.77 -16.81 2.75
N PHE A 415 -1.86 -17.35 1.54
CA PHE A 415 -3.13 -17.53 0.86
C PHE A 415 -4.09 -18.47 1.61
N ASN A 416 -3.60 -19.64 2.01
CA ASN A 416 -4.40 -20.62 2.76
C ASN A 416 -4.89 -20.03 4.08
N LEU A 417 -4.05 -19.21 4.73
CA LEU A 417 -4.40 -18.53 5.97
C LEU A 417 -5.48 -17.46 5.78
N GLU A 418 -5.38 -16.62 4.74
CA GLU A 418 -6.39 -15.60 4.43
C GLU A 418 -7.76 -16.20 4.10
N VAL A 419 -7.79 -17.29 3.32
CA VAL A 419 -9.04 -17.99 2.99
C VAL A 419 -9.69 -18.56 4.26
N LEU A 420 -8.90 -19.08 5.19
CA LEU A 420 -9.40 -19.56 6.47
C LEU A 420 -9.87 -18.42 7.39
N ALA A 421 -9.22 -17.25 7.34
CA ALA A 421 -9.60 -16.06 8.10
C ALA A 421 -10.93 -15.46 7.60
N GLY A 422 -11.22 -15.54 6.31
CA GLY A 422 -12.49 -15.07 5.74
C GLY A 422 -13.68 -16.01 6.01
N ASN A 423 -13.44 -17.23 6.49
CA ASN A 423 -14.48 -18.25 6.58
C ASN A 423 -15.25 -18.18 7.92
N ARG A 424 -16.51 -17.73 7.84
CA ARG A 424 -17.41 -17.56 8.99
C ARG A 424 -17.88 -18.86 9.66
N ARG A 425 -17.50 -20.04 9.14
CA ARG A 425 -17.89 -21.35 9.72
C ARG A 425 -17.08 -21.74 10.96
N ALA A 426 -15.96 -21.07 11.23
CA ALA A 426 -15.13 -21.39 12.39
C ALA A 426 -15.83 -21.05 13.72
N PRO A 427 -15.69 -21.89 14.77
CA PRO A 427 -16.15 -21.52 16.11
C PRO A 427 -15.52 -20.19 16.53
N THR A 428 -16.34 -19.24 16.97
CA THR A 428 -15.96 -17.85 17.27
C THR A 428 -14.68 -17.76 18.10
N ALA A 429 -14.55 -18.57 19.15
CA ALA A 429 -13.36 -18.58 20.01
C ALA A 429 -12.07 -19.00 19.27
N TRP A 430 -12.10 -20.00 18.40
CA TRP A 430 -10.91 -20.45 17.66
C TRP A 430 -10.56 -19.49 16.53
N HIS A 431 -11.58 -18.91 15.91
CA HIS A 431 -11.44 -17.91 14.87
C HIS A 431 -10.59 -16.71 15.33
N VAL A 432 -10.82 -16.22 16.55
CA VAL A 432 -10.01 -15.14 17.12
C VAL A 432 -8.53 -15.47 17.17
N HIS A 433 -8.15 -16.64 17.70
CA HIS A 433 -6.73 -17.00 17.90
C HIS A 433 -5.98 -17.03 16.58
N PHE A 434 -6.68 -17.56 15.58
CA PHE A 434 -6.16 -17.63 14.24
C PHE A 434 -5.96 -16.24 13.64
N VAL A 435 -6.98 -15.37 13.74
CA VAL A 435 -6.92 -14.00 13.24
C VAL A 435 -5.88 -13.16 13.98
N HIS A 436 -5.73 -13.33 15.29
CA HIS A 436 -4.66 -12.69 16.08
C HIS A 436 -3.27 -13.17 15.66
N SER A 437 -3.07 -14.48 15.51
CA SER A 437 -1.78 -15.03 15.02
C SER A 437 -1.46 -14.51 13.61
N LEU A 438 -2.47 -14.43 12.74
CA LEU A 438 -2.35 -13.87 11.40
C LEU A 438 -1.99 -12.37 11.44
N ALA A 439 -2.59 -11.60 12.35
CA ALA A 439 -2.25 -10.19 12.57
C ALA A 439 -0.78 -10.02 12.96
N VAL A 440 -0.29 -10.83 13.89
CA VAL A 440 1.13 -10.81 14.31
C VAL A 440 2.06 -11.19 13.15
N LEU A 441 1.71 -12.21 12.35
CA LEU A 441 2.51 -12.59 11.18
C LEU A 441 2.58 -11.48 10.12
N HIS A 442 1.46 -10.80 9.84
CA HIS A 442 1.44 -9.62 8.96
C HIS A 442 2.30 -8.48 9.50
N ARG A 443 2.24 -8.21 10.81
CA ARG A 443 3.09 -7.19 11.45
C ARG A 443 4.56 -7.53 11.28
N LEU A 444 4.95 -8.78 11.56
CA LEU A 444 6.33 -9.27 11.39
C LEU A 444 6.78 -9.24 9.92
N ALA A 445 5.87 -9.44 8.97
CA ALA A 445 6.13 -9.32 7.54
C ALA A 445 6.18 -7.86 7.04
N GLY A 446 5.87 -6.87 7.91
CA GLY A 446 5.85 -5.44 7.56
C GLY A 446 4.54 -4.95 6.94
N ASP A 447 3.51 -5.79 6.86
CA ASP A 447 2.17 -5.43 6.35
C ASP A 447 1.29 -4.87 7.48
N ILE A 448 1.68 -3.70 7.99
CA ILE A 448 1.05 -3.06 9.14
C ILE A 448 -0.45 -2.77 8.93
N PRO A 449 -0.92 -2.27 7.76
CA PRO A 449 -2.35 -2.04 7.55
C PRO A 449 -3.18 -3.33 7.66
N ARG A 450 -2.74 -4.43 7.02
CA ARG A 450 -3.44 -5.73 7.15
C ARG A 450 -3.37 -6.23 8.60
N ALA A 451 -2.23 -6.09 9.27
CA ALA A 451 -2.09 -6.46 10.67
C ALA A 451 -3.11 -5.76 11.57
N LEU A 452 -3.21 -4.42 11.49
CA LEU A 452 -4.14 -3.62 12.29
C LEU A 452 -5.60 -4.03 12.06
N ARG A 453 -5.99 -4.28 10.80
CA ARG A 453 -7.33 -4.80 10.47
C ARG A 453 -7.61 -6.14 11.17
N HIS A 454 -6.65 -7.08 11.13
CA HIS A 454 -6.81 -8.37 11.80
C HIS A 454 -6.83 -8.21 13.34
N PHE A 455 -6.04 -7.32 13.93
CA PHE A 455 -6.12 -7.02 15.37
C PHE A 455 -7.49 -6.45 15.77
N GLN A 456 -8.05 -5.52 15.00
CA GLN A 456 -9.38 -4.96 15.25
C GLN A 456 -10.46 -6.04 15.18
N ASN A 457 -10.41 -6.91 14.16
CA ASN A 457 -11.32 -8.05 14.02
C ASN A 457 -11.19 -9.02 15.20
N ALA A 458 -9.98 -9.28 15.68
CA ALA A 458 -9.77 -10.12 16.86
C ALA A 458 -10.35 -9.45 18.13
N ARG A 459 -10.14 -8.14 18.31
CA ARG A 459 -10.58 -7.39 19.50
C ARG A 459 -12.09 -7.41 19.70
N HIS A 460 -12.87 -7.19 18.63
CA HIS A 460 -14.34 -7.18 18.69
C HIS A 460 -14.92 -8.49 19.25
N VAL A 461 -14.21 -9.60 19.08
CA VAL A 461 -14.68 -10.93 19.45
C VAL A 461 -14.19 -11.36 20.85
N VAL A 462 -13.12 -10.74 21.37
CA VAL A 462 -12.45 -11.11 22.64
C VAL A 462 -13.07 -10.48 23.88
N GLU A 463 -14.11 -9.65 23.75
CA GLU A 463 -14.82 -9.00 24.86
C GLU A 463 -15.24 -9.97 25.99
N ARG A 464 -15.34 -11.28 25.71
CA ARG A 464 -15.72 -12.33 26.67
C ARG A 464 -14.54 -13.10 27.30
N THR A 465 -13.27 -12.71 27.10
CA THR A 465 -12.09 -13.45 27.64
C THR A 465 -10.97 -12.52 28.14
N PRO A 466 -10.93 -12.18 29.45
CA PRO A 466 -10.09 -11.10 29.99
C PRO A 466 -8.57 -11.26 29.79
N HIS A 467 -8.01 -12.46 29.99
CA HIS A 467 -6.56 -12.68 29.90
C HIS A 467 -6.04 -12.57 28.45
N ARG A 468 -6.88 -12.92 27.48
CA ARG A 468 -6.55 -12.83 26.04
C ARG A 468 -6.77 -11.44 25.48
N ARG A 469 -7.72 -10.70 26.05
CA ARG A 469 -7.92 -9.28 25.74
C ARG A 469 -6.61 -8.51 25.90
N ARG A 470 -5.89 -8.75 27.00
CA ARG A 470 -4.61 -8.12 27.27
C ARG A 470 -3.54 -8.42 26.21
N GLU A 471 -3.38 -9.67 25.80
CA GLU A 471 -2.38 -10.08 24.80
C GLU A 471 -2.66 -9.44 23.43
N VAL A 472 -3.91 -9.55 22.95
CA VAL A 472 -4.33 -8.94 21.67
C VAL A 472 -4.16 -7.43 21.68
N MET A 473 -4.52 -6.77 22.79
CA MET A 473 -4.37 -5.31 22.92
C MET A 473 -2.91 -4.87 23.00
N LEU A 474 -2.02 -5.64 23.65
CA LEU A 474 -0.59 -5.32 23.68
C LEU A 474 0.05 -5.46 22.29
N ASP A 475 -0.23 -6.54 21.57
CA ASP A 475 0.29 -6.74 20.22
C ASP A 475 -0.28 -5.71 19.23
N GLN A 476 -1.54 -5.30 19.41
CA GLN A 476 -2.14 -4.20 18.66
C GLN A 476 -1.44 -2.87 19.01
N ALA A 477 -1.21 -2.57 20.29
CA ALA A 477 -0.49 -1.37 20.72
C ALA A 477 0.93 -1.32 20.14
N GLU A 478 1.63 -2.46 20.09
CA GLU A 478 2.93 -2.56 19.44
C GLU A 478 2.83 -2.27 17.94
N ALA A 479 1.83 -2.83 17.25
CA ALA A 479 1.57 -2.55 15.83
C ALA A 479 1.31 -1.05 15.59
N LEU A 480 0.53 -0.40 16.47
CA LEU A 480 0.25 1.03 16.42
C LEU A 480 1.53 1.87 16.64
N VAL A 481 2.34 1.54 17.64
CA VAL A 481 3.62 2.20 17.91
C VAL A 481 4.59 2.06 16.72
N VAL A 482 4.65 0.87 16.12
CA VAL A 482 5.44 0.59 14.91
C VAL A 482 4.91 1.38 13.70
N ALA A 483 3.60 1.60 13.62
CA ALA A 483 2.96 2.42 12.59
C ALA A 483 3.15 3.93 12.79
N GLY A 484 3.71 4.37 13.92
CA GLY A 484 3.74 5.78 14.32
C GLY A 484 2.41 6.33 14.84
N LEU A 485 1.45 5.45 15.15
CA LEU A 485 0.11 5.77 15.68
C LEU A 485 0.15 5.86 17.22
N TYR A 486 0.85 6.85 17.73
CA TYR A 486 1.17 6.97 19.15
C TYR A 486 -0.04 7.36 20.02
N SER A 487 -0.95 8.19 19.54
CA SER A 487 -2.17 8.64 20.21
C SER A 487 -3.15 7.49 20.39
N GLU A 488 -3.42 6.71 19.33
CA GLU A 488 -4.25 5.50 19.41
C GLU A 488 -3.60 4.45 20.33
N ALA A 489 -2.28 4.27 20.24
CA ALA A 489 -1.54 3.39 21.15
C ALA A 489 -1.69 3.85 22.61
N SER A 490 -1.57 5.14 22.90
CA SER A 490 -1.75 5.70 24.24
C SER A 490 -3.16 5.43 24.78
N LEU A 491 -4.21 5.70 24.00
CA LEU A 491 -5.59 5.41 24.41
C LEU A 491 -5.81 3.93 24.71
N LEU A 492 -5.29 3.06 23.85
CA LEU A 492 -5.40 1.61 24.03
C LEU A 492 -4.65 1.12 25.27
N LEU A 493 -3.49 1.71 25.56
CA LEU A 493 -2.65 1.36 26.71
C LEU A 493 -3.20 1.92 28.02
N ASP A 494 -3.82 3.10 28.01
CA ASP A 494 -4.56 3.65 29.15
C ASP A 494 -5.74 2.76 29.50
N GLU A 495 -6.56 2.37 28.51
CA GLU A 495 -7.67 1.42 28.70
C GLU A 495 -7.17 0.09 29.30
N LEU A 496 -6.05 -0.41 28.78
CA LEU A 496 -5.45 -1.64 29.25
C LEU A 496 -4.91 -1.52 30.68
N HIS A 497 -4.29 -0.39 31.03
CA HIS A 497 -3.77 -0.09 32.36
C HIS A 497 -4.88 -0.10 33.41
N GLU A 498 -6.01 0.54 33.11
CA GLU A 498 -7.19 0.58 33.97
C GLU A 498 -7.78 -0.82 34.21
N CYS A 499 -7.84 -1.65 33.16
CA CYS A 499 -8.49 -2.96 33.23
C CYS A 499 -7.61 -4.08 33.81
N HIS A 500 -6.28 -4.02 33.63
CA HIS A 500 -5.39 -5.16 33.87
C HIS A 500 -4.16 -4.87 34.75
N GLY A 501 -4.03 -3.64 35.25
CA GLY A 501 -2.93 -3.24 36.12
C GLY A 501 -1.58 -3.09 35.39
N THR A 502 -0.50 -3.06 36.17
CA THR A 502 0.83 -2.66 35.66
C THR A 502 1.68 -3.84 35.14
N SER A 503 2.44 -3.57 34.09
CA SER A 503 3.41 -4.51 33.51
C SER A 503 4.55 -3.73 32.86
N ALA A 504 5.76 -4.29 32.91
CA ALA A 504 6.93 -3.68 32.29
C ALA A 504 6.70 -3.37 30.80
N GLU A 505 6.09 -4.30 30.07
CA GLU A 505 5.85 -4.14 28.62
C GLU A 505 4.77 -3.09 28.32
N LEU A 506 3.69 -3.06 29.10
CA LEU A 506 2.65 -2.03 28.99
C LEU A 506 3.25 -0.64 29.21
N HIS A 507 4.01 -0.46 30.29
CA HIS A 507 4.66 0.82 30.58
C HIS A 507 5.73 1.19 29.54
N ARG A 508 6.44 0.22 28.98
CA ARG A 508 7.44 0.44 27.93
C ARG A 508 6.77 0.96 26.64
N LEU A 509 5.80 0.22 26.10
CA LEU A 509 5.05 0.63 24.90
C LEU A 509 4.37 1.97 25.12
N GLY A 510 3.81 2.17 26.30
CA GLY A 510 3.11 3.38 26.62
C GLY A 510 4.01 4.58 26.84
N ALA A 511 5.24 4.38 27.32
CA ALA A 511 6.25 5.43 27.35
C ALA A 511 6.65 5.86 25.95
N ILE A 512 6.78 4.91 25.01
CA ILE A 512 7.07 5.21 23.59
C ILE A 512 5.89 5.95 22.95
N ALA A 513 4.65 5.52 23.21
CA ALA A 513 3.43 6.16 22.73
C ALA A 513 3.25 7.59 23.29
N ALA A 514 3.45 7.76 24.61
CA ALA A 514 3.42 9.09 25.23
C ALA A 514 4.54 9.99 24.68
N LEU A 515 5.73 9.44 24.43
CA LEU A 515 6.86 10.18 23.86
C LEU A 515 6.54 10.66 22.44
N GLY A 516 6.02 9.78 21.59
CA GLY A 516 5.67 10.09 20.21
C GLY A 516 4.48 11.04 20.06
N SER A 517 3.55 11.03 21.00
CA SER A 517 2.43 11.99 21.07
C SER A 517 2.78 13.31 21.76
N GLY A 518 4.03 13.48 22.22
CA GLY A 518 4.52 14.71 22.86
C GLY A 518 4.14 14.90 24.33
N ASP A 519 3.52 13.90 24.99
CA ASP A 519 3.30 13.90 26.44
C ASP A 519 4.57 13.42 27.17
N PHE A 520 5.56 14.31 27.22
CA PHE A 520 6.87 14.03 27.81
C PHE A 520 6.81 13.69 29.31
N ASP A 521 5.82 14.21 30.04
CA ASP A 521 5.65 13.94 31.47
C ASP A 521 5.15 12.52 31.71
N THR A 522 4.14 12.07 30.97
CA THR A 522 3.65 10.69 31.03
C THR A 522 4.71 9.72 30.51
N ALA A 523 5.39 10.06 29.41
CA ALA A 523 6.49 9.27 28.86
C ALA A 523 7.60 9.04 29.90
N ALA A 524 8.04 10.09 30.59
CA ALA A 524 9.08 9.98 31.60
C ALA A 524 8.66 9.12 32.81
N ARG A 525 7.40 9.24 33.26
CA ARG A 525 6.87 8.44 34.38
C ARG A 525 6.79 6.96 34.02
N TRP A 526 6.21 6.63 32.86
CA TRP A 526 6.04 5.25 32.43
C TRP A 526 7.38 4.59 32.06
N ALA A 527 8.30 5.33 31.43
CA ALA A 527 9.65 4.85 31.15
C ALA A 527 10.42 4.50 32.44
N LEU A 528 10.29 5.32 33.48
CA LEU A 528 10.90 5.04 34.79
C LEU A 528 10.32 3.77 35.43
N ALA A 529 8.99 3.60 35.38
CA ALA A 529 8.33 2.42 35.91
C ALA A 529 8.74 1.14 35.14
N ALA A 530 8.83 1.22 33.81
CA ALA A 530 9.30 0.13 32.96
C ALA A 530 10.76 -0.23 33.25
N ALA A 531 11.66 0.76 33.34
CA ALA A 531 13.07 0.55 33.66
C ALA A 531 13.26 -0.14 35.01
N GLY A 532 12.52 0.29 36.03
CA GLY A 532 12.54 -0.33 37.36
C GLY A 532 12.06 -1.78 37.35
N ALA A 533 10.98 -2.07 36.61
CA ALA A 533 10.43 -3.43 36.49
C ALA A 533 11.38 -4.38 35.73
N HIS A 534 11.97 -3.93 34.61
CA HIS A 534 12.97 -4.71 33.88
C HIS A 534 14.24 -4.92 34.70
N GLY A 535 14.70 -3.90 35.43
CA GLY A 535 15.86 -4.02 36.32
C GLY A 535 15.63 -5.03 37.45
N ALA A 536 14.45 -5.01 38.08
CA ALA A 536 14.08 -6.00 39.10
C ALA A 536 13.99 -7.44 38.56
N ALA A 537 13.68 -7.59 37.27
CA ALA A 537 13.64 -8.88 36.57
C ALA A 537 15.01 -9.33 36.02
N GLY A 538 16.07 -8.52 36.15
CA GLY A 538 17.40 -8.82 35.59
C GLY A 538 17.53 -8.56 34.07
N HIS A 539 16.53 -7.93 33.46
CA HIS A 539 16.51 -7.55 32.03
C HIS A 539 17.23 -6.20 31.84
N HIS A 540 18.56 -6.19 32.00
CA HIS A 540 19.36 -4.96 32.07
C HIS A 540 19.39 -4.15 30.75
N ARG A 541 19.37 -4.82 29.59
CA ARG A 541 19.32 -4.16 28.28
C ARG A 541 18.01 -3.38 28.11
N GLU A 542 16.89 -4.02 28.41
CA GLU A 542 15.55 -3.45 28.32
C GLU A 542 15.38 -2.30 29.33
N ALA A 543 15.94 -2.44 30.53
CA ALA A 543 15.98 -1.36 31.52
C ALA A 543 16.75 -0.14 31.00
N ALA A 544 17.88 -0.35 30.33
CA ALA A 544 18.68 0.72 29.73
C ALA A 544 17.96 1.40 28.54
N SER A 545 17.27 0.64 27.69
CA SER A 545 16.46 1.20 26.60
C SER A 545 15.26 2.03 27.13
N CYS A 546 14.62 1.58 28.22
CA CYS A 546 13.62 2.38 28.94
C CYS A 546 14.23 3.66 29.54
N ALA A 547 15.46 3.58 30.09
CA ALA A 547 16.17 4.76 30.60
C ALA A 547 16.50 5.77 29.49
N LEU A 548 16.84 5.31 28.29
CA LEU A 548 17.00 6.16 27.10
C LEU A 548 15.69 6.85 26.71
N THR A 549 14.57 6.11 26.70
CA THR A 549 13.23 6.69 26.44
C THR A 549 12.90 7.79 27.45
N ARG A 550 13.21 7.56 28.75
CA ARG A 550 13.06 8.57 29.80
C ARG A 550 13.93 9.80 29.55
N LEU A 551 15.19 9.58 29.16
CA LEU A 551 16.14 10.66 28.85
C LEU A 551 15.64 11.51 27.68
N ALA A 552 15.18 10.89 26.60
CA ALA A 552 14.59 11.59 25.46
C ALA A 552 13.42 12.49 25.90
N ALA A 553 12.53 11.99 26.76
CA ALA A 553 11.40 12.75 27.30
C ALA A 553 11.84 13.97 28.14
N VAL A 554 12.72 13.76 29.14
CA VAL A 554 13.15 14.85 30.05
C VAL A 554 14.14 15.84 29.42
N THR A 555 14.67 15.53 28.23
CA THR A 555 15.60 16.37 27.48
C THR A 555 15.03 16.88 26.16
N ALA A 556 13.73 16.68 25.90
CA ALA A 556 13.05 17.25 24.75
C ALA A 556 13.29 18.76 24.66
N GLU A 557 13.17 19.45 25.81
CA GLU A 557 13.64 20.82 26.03
C GLU A 557 14.91 20.85 26.89
N PRO A 558 16.11 20.91 26.28
CA PRO A 558 17.37 20.75 27.02
C PRO A 558 17.59 21.86 28.07
N ALA A 559 17.01 23.05 27.88
CA ALA A 559 17.05 24.15 28.85
C ALA A 559 16.29 23.86 30.16
N ARG A 560 15.34 22.92 30.14
CA ARG A 560 14.55 22.49 31.31
C ARG A 560 15.02 21.16 31.89
N ALA A 561 16.05 20.54 31.31
CA ALA A 561 16.53 19.23 31.71
C ALA A 561 17.08 19.23 33.16
N PRO A 562 16.90 18.13 33.92
CA PRO A 562 17.45 18.01 35.26
C PRO A 562 18.98 18.02 35.24
N ARG A 563 19.61 18.55 36.30
CA ARG A 563 21.08 18.64 36.39
C ARG A 563 21.79 17.28 36.29
N SER A 564 21.11 16.18 36.61
CA SER A 564 21.66 14.82 36.47
C SER A 564 21.65 14.30 35.03
N ALA A 565 20.88 14.91 34.11
CA ALA A 565 20.61 14.38 32.78
C ALA A 565 21.87 14.04 31.98
N LEU A 566 22.91 14.88 32.05
CA LEU A 566 24.19 14.61 31.38
C LEU A 566 24.87 13.35 31.91
N ARG A 567 24.90 13.17 33.25
CA ARG A 567 25.46 11.96 33.88
C ARG A 567 24.63 10.73 33.53
N ASP A 568 23.32 10.86 33.59
CA ASP A 568 22.36 9.79 33.31
C ASP A 568 22.48 9.33 31.84
N ALA A 569 22.65 10.27 30.90
CA ALA A 569 22.89 9.98 29.48
C ALA A 569 24.19 9.21 29.25
N MET A 570 25.31 9.67 29.84
CA MET A 570 26.61 8.98 29.75
C MET A 570 26.56 7.58 30.35
N SER A 571 25.88 7.41 31.50
CA SER A 571 25.71 6.10 32.14
C SER A 571 24.86 5.16 31.30
N THR A 572 23.77 5.66 30.72
CA THR A 572 22.86 4.88 29.86
C THR A 572 23.56 4.44 28.58
N ALA A 573 24.34 5.33 27.94
CA ALA A 573 25.17 5.00 26.79
C ALA A 573 26.16 3.84 27.09
N ALA A 574 26.83 3.89 28.25
CA ALA A 574 27.76 2.84 28.66
C ALA A 574 27.08 1.49 28.94
N GLU A 575 25.87 1.50 29.51
CA GLU A 575 25.05 0.30 29.74
C GLU A 575 24.61 -0.32 28.39
N LEU A 576 24.06 0.49 27.49
CA LEU A 576 23.61 0.04 26.16
C LEU A 576 24.76 -0.50 25.30
N LYS A 577 25.92 0.17 25.34
CA LYS A 577 27.14 -0.30 24.65
C LYS A 577 27.61 -1.65 25.17
N ARG A 578 27.54 -1.89 26.49
CA ARG A 578 27.87 -3.21 27.09
C ARG A 578 26.96 -4.33 26.58
N HIS A 579 25.73 -4.01 26.18
CA HIS A 579 24.75 -4.97 25.68
C HIS A 579 24.65 -5.02 24.14
N GLY A 580 25.60 -4.42 23.42
CA GLY A 580 25.65 -4.48 21.95
C GLY A 580 24.61 -3.61 21.23
N ALA A 581 23.95 -2.69 21.94
CA ALA A 581 22.99 -1.75 21.36
C ALA A 581 23.69 -0.46 20.92
N ALA A 582 24.49 -0.55 19.85
CA ALA A 582 25.35 0.54 19.39
C ALA A 582 24.58 1.80 18.98
N ASP A 583 23.46 1.65 18.25
CA ASP A 583 22.61 2.76 17.81
C ASP A 583 21.96 3.51 19.00
N GLU A 584 21.34 2.77 19.94
CA GLU A 584 20.74 3.33 21.16
C GLU A 584 21.81 4.00 22.06
N ALA A 585 22.99 3.40 22.17
CA ALA A 585 24.11 3.98 22.91
C ALA A 585 24.60 5.29 22.28
N GLY A 586 24.73 5.33 20.96
CA GLY A 586 25.06 6.54 20.21
C GLY A 586 24.00 7.62 20.40
N HIS A 587 22.72 7.26 20.36
CA HIS A 587 21.61 8.19 20.63
C HIS A 587 21.71 8.84 22.01
N ALA A 588 22.02 8.05 23.05
CA ALA A 588 22.26 8.57 24.39
C ALA A 588 23.44 9.56 24.45
N LEU A 589 24.52 9.32 23.68
CA LEU A 589 25.66 10.24 23.56
C LEU A 589 25.27 11.52 22.82
N LEU A 590 24.44 11.44 21.78
CA LEU A 590 23.92 12.62 21.09
C LEU A 590 23.05 13.49 22.01
N ILE A 591 22.22 12.88 22.87
CA ILE A 591 21.49 13.62 23.93
C ILE A 591 22.49 14.35 24.85
N ALA A 592 23.57 13.68 25.26
CA ALA A 592 24.61 14.30 26.08
C ALA A 592 25.31 15.47 25.36
N ALA A 593 25.64 15.31 24.07
CA ALA A 593 26.21 16.38 23.24
C ALA A 593 25.26 17.59 23.16
N ARG A 594 23.96 17.37 22.95
CA ARG A 594 22.94 18.43 22.90
C ARG A 594 22.83 19.22 24.21
N LEU A 595 22.91 18.52 25.35
CA LEU A 595 22.94 19.15 26.68
C LEU A 595 24.19 20.03 26.85
N LEU A 596 25.35 19.58 26.36
CA LEU A 596 26.60 20.35 26.39
C LEU A 596 26.55 21.59 25.49
N VAL A 597 25.94 21.50 24.30
CA VAL A 597 25.69 22.67 23.43
C VAL A 597 24.86 23.71 24.18
N THR A 598 23.79 23.28 24.85
CA THR A 598 22.92 24.17 25.65
C THR A 598 23.67 24.80 26.84
N ALA A 599 24.61 24.07 27.43
CA ALA A 599 25.46 24.57 28.51
C ALA A 599 26.61 25.48 28.03
N GLY A 600 26.78 25.68 26.72
CA GLY A 600 27.87 26.48 26.14
C GLY A 600 29.22 25.75 26.08
N GLU A 601 29.25 24.43 26.27
CA GLU A 601 30.47 23.61 26.25
C GLU A 601 30.74 23.02 24.85
N ALA A 602 30.87 23.91 23.85
CA ALA A 602 30.94 23.55 22.41
C ALA A 602 32.05 22.54 22.05
N GLU A 603 33.22 22.64 22.67
CA GLU A 603 34.36 21.74 22.40
C GLU A 603 34.08 20.30 22.87
N ARG A 604 33.50 20.15 24.07
CA ARG A 604 33.12 18.82 24.59
C ARG A 604 31.96 18.22 23.81
N ALA A 605 31.02 19.05 23.36
CA ALA A 605 29.95 18.62 22.48
C ALA A 605 30.50 18.13 21.12
N THR A 606 31.47 18.86 20.54
CA THR A 606 32.13 18.47 19.27
C THR A 606 32.82 17.12 19.41
N ALA A 607 33.59 16.90 20.49
CA ALA A 607 34.26 15.64 20.74
C ALA A 607 33.28 14.44 20.77
N LEU A 608 32.12 14.58 21.44
CA LEU A 608 31.10 13.53 21.46
C LEU A 608 30.44 13.29 20.08
N LEU A 609 30.26 14.33 19.27
CA LEU A 609 29.67 14.20 17.92
C LEU A 609 30.62 13.54 16.90
N ASP A 610 31.92 13.62 17.17
CA ASP A 610 32.99 13.03 16.34
C ASP A 610 33.30 11.59 16.76
N GLU A 611 32.99 11.19 18.00
CA GLU A 611 33.04 9.79 18.47
C GLU A 611 31.93 8.91 17.86
N ASP A 612 30.91 9.51 17.26
CA ASP A 612 29.78 8.80 16.64
C ASP A 612 30.13 8.30 15.22
N ASP A 613 30.60 7.05 15.13
CA ASP A 613 31.13 6.40 13.92
C ASP A 613 30.27 5.23 13.42
N LEU A 614 28.96 5.21 13.74
CA LEU A 614 28.06 4.14 13.32
C LEU A 614 28.02 3.97 11.79
N ASP A 615 28.22 2.74 11.33
CA ASP A 615 28.15 2.37 9.91
C ASP A 615 26.72 2.48 9.34
N ASP A 616 25.70 2.15 10.13
CA ASP A 616 24.28 2.19 9.74
C ASP A 616 23.36 2.71 10.88
N PRO A 617 23.41 4.02 11.20
CA PRO A 617 22.55 4.60 12.23
C PRO A 617 21.07 4.58 11.85
N SER A 618 20.18 4.56 12.85
CA SER A 618 18.74 4.72 12.62
C SER A 618 18.40 6.11 12.05
N ALA A 619 17.21 6.25 11.46
CA ALA A 619 16.74 7.55 10.95
C ALA A 619 16.60 8.57 12.08
N GLU A 620 16.13 8.14 13.25
CA GLU A 620 16.00 9.00 14.43
C GLU A 620 17.37 9.45 14.95
N HIS A 621 18.34 8.53 15.01
CA HIS A 621 19.72 8.85 15.37
C HIS A 621 20.30 9.92 14.45
N GLU A 622 20.21 9.73 13.12
CA GLU A 622 20.76 10.69 12.16
C GLU A 622 20.09 12.07 12.27
N LEU A 623 18.77 12.11 12.50
CA LEU A 623 18.05 13.37 12.74
C LEU A 623 18.56 14.10 13.98
N LEU A 624 18.76 13.37 15.09
CA LEU A 624 19.30 13.96 16.30
C LEU A 624 20.75 14.44 16.11
N ARG A 625 21.58 13.67 15.40
CA ARG A 625 22.97 14.07 15.10
C ARG A 625 23.01 15.37 14.32
N ARG A 626 22.16 15.50 13.30
CA ARG A 626 22.05 16.71 12.48
C ARG A 626 21.50 17.88 13.28
N LEU A 627 20.52 17.65 14.15
CA LEU A 627 20.01 18.66 15.07
C LEU A 627 21.12 19.18 15.99
N CYS A 628 21.91 18.32 16.60
CA CYS A 628 23.03 18.72 17.46
C CYS A 628 24.07 19.55 16.69
N ARG A 629 24.41 19.14 15.45
CA ARG A 629 25.34 19.90 14.59
C ARG A 629 24.77 21.25 14.16
N ALA A 630 23.47 21.32 13.86
CA ALA A 630 22.79 22.59 13.55
C ALA A 630 22.75 23.54 14.75
N GLU A 631 22.43 23.04 15.96
CA GLU A 631 22.45 23.82 17.20
C GLU A 631 23.88 24.34 17.51
N LEU A 632 24.90 23.51 17.28
CA LEU A 632 26.31 23.91 17.42
C LEU A 632 26.75 24.95 16.39
N ALA A 633 26.35 24.79 15.12
CA ALA A 633 26.61 25.78 14.06
C ALA A 633 25.96 27.13 14.40
N LEU A 634 24.71 27.10 14.89
CA LEU A 634 24.03 28.30 15.36
C LEU A 634 24.75 28.96 16.54
N HIS A 635 25.25 28.17 17.50
CA HIS A 635 26.04 28.69 18.63
C HIS A 635 27.34 29.36 18.16
N ARG A 636 27.94 28.88 17.06
CA ARG A 636 29.14 29.46 16.42
C ARG A 636 28.83 30.63 15.48
N GLY A 637 27.56 30.95 15.24
CA GLY A 637 27.14 31.99 14.28
C GLY A 637 27.26 31.56 12.80
N ASP A 638 27.37 30.27 12.51
CA ASP A 638 27.45 29.72 11.16
C ASP A 638 26.06 29.42 10.59
N ALA A 639 25.49 30.42 9.93
CA ALA A 639 24.18 30.36 9.29
C ALA A 639 24.11 29.30 8.17
N ASP A 640 25.16 29.17 7.35
CA ASP A 640 25.17 28.23 6.23
C ASP A 640 25.28 26.78 6.73
N GLY A 641 26.04 26.55 7.80
CA GLY A 641 26.11 25.26 8.49
C GLY A 641 24.75 24.78 9.02
N VAL A 642 23.93 25.68 9.59
CA VAL A 642 22.57 25.34 10.05
C VAL A 642 21.71 24.83 8.89
N LEU A 643 21.73 25.53 7.75
CA LEU A 643 20.96 25.14 6.57
C LEU A 643 21.45 23.82 5.97
N ALA A 644 22.77 23.66 5.82
CA ALA A 644 23.37 22.45 5.27
C ALA A 644 23.04 21.21 6.12
N HIS A 645 23.14 21.31 7.45
CA HIS A 645 22.78 20.20 8.33
C HIS A 645 21.28 19.88 8.29
N THR A 646 20.43 20.90 8.17
CA THR A 646 18.98 20.71 8.06
C THR A 646 18.59 20.04 6.74
N GLU A 647 19.16 20.49 5.61
CA GLU A 647 18.92 19.87 4.30
C GLU A 647 19.42 18.42 4.26
N ALA A 648 20.60 18.15 4.83
CA ALA A 648 21.15 16.81 4.91
C ALA A 648 20.29 15.89 5.79
N ALA A 649 19.77 16.38 6.92
CA ALA A 649 18.87 15.62 7.79
C ALA A 649 17.60 15.18 7.07
N PHE A 650 16.97 16.12 6.36
CA PHE A 650 15.75 15.83 5.62
C PHE A 650 15.98 14.92 4.40
N THR A 651 17.17 14.93 3.81
CA THR A 651 17.52 14.04 2.70
C THR A 651 17.82 12.63 3.20
N ALA A 652 18.64 12.50 4.24
CA ALA A 652 19.03 11.22 4.82
C ALA A 652 17.84 10.42 5.37
N ALA A 653 16.88 11.11 6.00
CA ALA A 653 15.69 10.46 6.51
C ALA A 653 14.79 9.87 5.41
N ILE A 654 14.63 10.57 4.28
CA ILE A 654 13.83 10.09 3.14
C ILE A 654 14.49 8.86 2.50
N GLU A 655 15.79 8.93 2.22
CA GLU A 655 16.51 7.82 1.60
C GLU A 655 16.49 6.55 2.44
N ARG A 656 16.51 6.68 3.78
CA ARG A 656 16.50 5.53 4.69
C ARG A 656 15.11 4.91 4.85
N THR A 657 14.06 5.71 4.96
CA THR A 657 12.67 5.20 4.97
C THR A 657 12.35 4.44 3.68
N ALA A 658 12.86 4.91 2.54
CA ALA A 658 12.71 4.22 1.25
C ALA A 658 13.49 2.89 1.15
N LYS A 659 14.66 2.79 1.78
CA LYS A 659 15.53 1.60 1.71
C LYS A 659 15.08 0.45 2.63
N CYS A 660 14.39 0.75 3.73
CA CYS A 660 14.07 -0.24 4.77
C CYS A 660 12.59 -0.22 5.23
N PRO A 661 11.60 -0.40 4.33
CA PRO A 661 10.19 -0.41 4.72
C PRO A 661 9.83 -1.56 5.69
N ALA A 662 10.62 -2.66 5.70
CA ALA A 662 10.37 -3.83 6.54
C ALA A 662 10.96 -3.74 7.97
N ARG A 663 11.74 -2.68 8.29
CA ARG A 663 12.31 -2.46 9.63
C ARG A 663 11.74 -1.18 10.22
N LEU A 664 10.44 -1.19 10.50
CA LEU A 664 9.75 -0.13 11.23
C LEU A 664 10.13 -0.23 12.71
N THR A 665 11.34 0.21 13.06
CA THR A 665 11.69 0.45 14.46
C THR A 665 10.94 1.70 14.92
N PRO A 666 10.30 1.69 16.10
CA PRO A 666 9.62 2.89 16.59
C PRO A 666 10.59 4.06 16.67
N ALA A 667 10.23 5.18 16.04
CA ALA A 667 11.02 6.42 16.00
C ALA A 667 10.21 7.59 16.59
N PRO A 668 9.85 7.54 17.89
CA PRO A 668 8.93 8.48 18.52
C PRO A 668 9.40 9.94 18.52
N MET A 669 10.71 10.20 18.44
CA MET A 669 11.26 11.56 18.47
C MET A 669 11.60 12.12 17.09
N SER A 670 11.52 11.31 16.03
CA SER A 670 11.86 11.74 14.65
C SER A 670 11.10 12.99 14.21
N THR A 671 9.77 13.01 14.40
CA THR A 671 8.88 14.16 14.13
C THR A 671 9.31 15.40 14.91
N PHE A 672 9.66 15.24 16.19
CA PHE A 672 10.11 16.33 17.05
C PHE A 672 11.46 16.91 16.62
N TYR A 673 12.45 16.06 16.32
CA TYR A 673 13.77 16.52 15.87
C TYR A 673 13.71 17.21 14.51
N ALA A 674 12.91 16.69 13.58
CA ALA A 674 12.64 17.31 12.29
C ALA A 674 12.01 18.70 12.45
N GLN A 675 11.03 18.85 13.36
CA GLN A 675 10.41 20.13 13.67
C GLN A 675 11.41 21.15 14.24
N ARG A 676 12.29 20.73 15.16
CA ARG A 676 13.33 21.61 15.74
C ARG A 676 14.36 22.06 14.71
N LEU A 677 14.83 21.15 13.86
CA LEU A 677 15.72 21.48 12.73
C LEU A 677 15.10 22.53 11.81
N ARG A 678 13.82 22.36 11.47
CA ARG A 678 13.06 23.33 10.69
C ARG A 678 12.99 24.71 11.36
N GLU A 679 12.66 24.75 12.65
CA GLU A 679 12.59 26.01 13.42
C GLU A 679 13.94 26.76 13.42
N LEU A 680 15.05 26.04 13.58
CA LEU A 680 16.41 26.60 13.53
C LEU A 680 16.75 27.17 12.16
N ALA A 681 16.44 26.43 11.10
CA ALA A 681 16.73 26.85 9.74
C ALA A 681 15.89 28.07 9.32
N LEU A 682 14.58 28.06 9.59
CA LEU A 682 13.71 29.20 9.27
C LEU A 682 14.15 30.48 9.98
N ARG A 683 14.63 30.38 11.23
CA ARG A 683 15.21 31.52 11.96
C ARG A 683 16.41 32.13 11.22
N VAL A 684 17.24 31.31 10.59
CA VAL A 684 18.39 31.78 9.81
C VAL A 684 17.97 32.39 8.46
N VAL A 685 16.99 31.78 7.79
CA VAL A 685 16.55 32.24 6.45
C VAL A 685 15.77 33.55 6.51
N ILE A 686 14.93 33.78 7.52
CA ILE A 686 14.15 35.04 7.65
C ILE A 686 15.05 36.29 7.70
N GLY A 687 16.27 36.17 8.23
CA GLY A 687 17.23 37.28 8.27
C GLY A 687 17.90 37.60 6.93
N ARG A 688 17.64 36.81 5.86
CA ARG A 688 18.26 37.03 4.54
C ARG A 688 17.49 38.08 3.73
N PRO A 689 18.18 38.88 2.89
CA PRO A 689 17.55 39.93 2.10
C PRO A 689 16.68 39.43 0.93
N ASP A 690 16.92 38.21 0.43
CA ASP A 690 16.08 37.59 -0.61
C ASP A 690 15.05 36.64 0.04
N PRO A 691 13.74 36.87 -0.15
CA PRO A 691 12.70 36.02 0.43
C PRO A 691 12.46 34.71 -0.34
N ARG A 692 13.01 34.52 -1.55
CA ARG A 692 12.77 33.30 -2.34
C ARG A 692 13.31 32.02 -1.68
N PRO A 693 14.55 32.00 -1.14
CA PRO A 693 15.02 30.87 -0.33
C PRO A 693 14.12 30.56 0.87
N LEU A 694 13.43 31.55 1.45
CA LEU A 694 12.48 31.32 2.55
C LEU A 694 11.28 30.52 2.08
N PHE A 695 10.73 30.83 0.90
CA PHE A 695 9.62 30.09 0.31
C PHE A 695 10.02 28.65 -0.01
N ASP A 696 11.07 28.44 -0.80
CA ASP A 696 11.49 27.10 -1.23
C ASP A 696 11.89 26.22 -0.04
N PHE A 697 12.52 26.83 0.98
CA PHE A 697 12.91 26.11 2.18
C PHE A 697 11.69 25.79 3.07
N ALA A 698 10.79 26.74 3.32
CA ALA A 698 9.59 26.52 4.11
C ALA A 698 8.72 25.41 3.50
N GLU A 699 8.58 25.41 2.18
CA GLU A 699 7.82 24.40 1.45
C GLU A 699 8.52 23.04 1.47
N ARG A 700 9.85 22.98 1.25
CA ARG A 700 10.63 21.75 1.41
C ARG A 700 10.50 21.18 2.82
N ALA A 701 10.57 22.02 3.84
CA ALA A 701 10.45 21.58 5.22
C ALA A 701 9.04 21.07 5.55
N ARG A 702 7.99 21.66 4.95
CA ARG A 702 6.59 21.24 5.13
C ARG A 702 6.30 19.90 4.46
N VAL A 703 6.64 19.74 3.18
CA VAL A 703 6.44 18.48 2.43
C VAL A 703 7.18 17.31 3.06
N ARG A 704 8.40 17.56 3.56
CA ARG A 704 9.23 16.51 4.16
C ARG A 704 8.82 16.16 5.58
N HIS A 705 8.13 17.06 6.30
CA HIS A 705 7.46 16.73 7.57
C HIS A 705 6.29 15.75 7.36
N LEU A 706 5.55 15.91 6.25
CA LEU A 706 4.45 15.02 5.85
C LEU A 706 4.91 13.62 5.39
N LYS A 707 6.19 13.43 5.04
CA LYS A 707 6.73 12.16 4.50
C LYS A 707 7.24 11.17 5.56
N TYR A 708 7.12 11.46 6.86
CA TYR A 708 7.48 10.51 7.92
C TYR A 708 6.40 9.45 8.22
N LEU A 709 5.39 9.36 7.35
CA LEU A 709 4.44 8.26 7.35
C LEU A 709 4.97 7.12 6.46
N PRO A 710 4.84 5.84 6.85
CA PRO A 710 5.32 4.69 6.07
C PRO A 710 4.48 4.42 4.81
N HIS A 711 3.96 5.45 4.14
CA HIS A 711 3.13 5.30 2.94
C HIS A 711 3.87 5.71 1.65
N PRO A 712 4.00 4.81 0.66
CA PRO A 712 4.63 5.08 -0.64
C PRO A 712 3.85 6.00 -1.60
N LEU A 713 2.70 6.57 -1.21
CA LEU A 713 1.81 7.30 -2.14
C LEU A 713 2.24 8.74 -2.45
N VAL A 714 3.22 9.29 -1.73
CA VAL A 714 3.89 10.52 -2.17
C VAL A 714 5.15 10.14 -2.96
N THR A 715 4.92 9.43 -4.08
CA THR A 715 5.93 9.19 -5.11
C THR A 715 6.51 10.53 -5.52
N ASP A 716 7.82 10.72 -5.26
CA ASP A 716 8.82 11.52 -5.97
C ASP A 716 8.42 12.79 -6.77
N SER A 717 7.30 13.44 -6.44
CA SER A 717 6.97 14.76 -6.93
C SER A 717 7.93 15.71 -6.23
N GLY A 718 8.95 16.15 -6.96
CA GLY A 718 9.90 17.16 -6.50
C GLY A 718 9.15 18.30 -5.82
N VAL A 719 9.71 18.79 -4.71
CA VAL A 719 9.11 19.92 -4.00
C VAL A 719 9.00 21.10 -4.96
N VAL A 720 7.83 21.72 -5.01
CA VAL A 720 7.57 22.80 -5.97
C VAL A 720 8.40 24.02 -5.62
N GLU A 721 9.13 24.55 -6.60
CA GLU A 721 9.88 25.80 -6.46
C GLU A 721 8.97 27.01 -6.77
N PHE A 722 9.33 28.17 -6.22
CA PHE A 722 8.63 29.44 -6.41
C PHE A 722 8.29 29.74 -7.89
N ASP A 723 9.21 29.51 -8.82
CA ASP A 723 9.05 29.79 -10.25
C ASP A 723 8.03 28.86 -10.94
N ALA A 724 7.77 27.68 -10.39
CA ALA A 724 6.70 26.81 -10.87
C ALA A 724 5.34 27.28 -10.34
N VAL A 725 5.25 27.66 -9.06
CA VAL A 725 4.02 28.17 -8.44
C VAL A 725 3.51 29.42 -9.13
N THR A 726 4.40 30.37 -9.44
CA THR A 726 4.03 31.62 -10.14
C THR A 726 3.47 31.38 -11.54
N ARG A 727 3.86 30.30 -12.23
CA ARG A 727 3.27 29.90 -13.52
C ARG A 727 1.88 29.26 -13.38
N MET A 728 1.57 28.67 -12.23
CA MET A 728 0.33 27.91 -11.99
C MET A 728 -0.76 28.73 -11.29
N ILE A 729 -0.38 29.74 -10.50
CA ILE A 729 -1.31 30.48 -9.62
C ILE A 729 -2.44 31.19 -10.40
N GLY A 730 -2.18 31.61 -11.64
CA GLY A 730 -3.18 32.25 -12.50
C GLY A 730 -3.76 33.51 -11.86
N ASN A 731 -5.10 33.61 -11.80
CA ASN A 731 -5.83 34.73 -11.18
C ASN A 731 -6.10 34.52 -9.67
N ARG A 732 -5.28 33.70 -9.01
CA ARG A 732 -5.36 33.42 -7.58
C ARG A 732 -4.19 34.08 -6.86
N ALA A 733 -4.33 34.30 -5.56
CA ALA A 733 -3.21 34.62 -4.67
C ALA A 733 -2.97 33.44 -3.72
N LEU A 734 -1.71 33.04 -3.55
CA LEU A 734 -1.33 32.03 -2.56
C LEU A 734 -0.81 32.70 -1.30
N VAL A 735 -1.33 32.28 -0.16
CA VAL A 735 -0.91 32.74 1.16
C VAL A 735 -0.46 31.52 1.95
N SER A 736 0.86 31.40 2.17
CA SER A 736 1.45 30.37 3.01
C SER A 736 1.87 30.94 4.35
N PHE A 737 1.24 30.49 5.43
CA PHE A 737 1.58 30.89 6.79
C PHE A 737 2.77 30.07 7.30
N VAL A 738 3.75 30.72 7.92
CA VAL A 738 4.94 30.07 8.47
C VAL A 738 5.17 30.58 9.88
N ARG A 739 5.33 29.65 10.83
CA ARG A 739 5.69 29.96 12.22
C ARG A 739 7.20 29.92 12.39
N VAL A 740 7.75 30.97 12.97
CA VAL A 740 9.15 31.00 13.42
C VAL A 740 9.17 31.39 14.89
N TRP A 741 9.42 30.39 15.74
CA TRP A 741 9.31 30.50 17.20
C TRP A 741 7.91 30.96 17.61
N ASN A 742 7.80 32.19 18.12
CA ASN A 742 6.57 32.80 18.60
C ASN A 742 6.06 33.89 17.65
N GLU A 743 6.62 34.01 16.45
CA GLU A 743 6.19 34.99 15.43
C GLU A 743 5.57 34.26 14.22
N LEU A 744 4.51 34.86 13.67
CA LEU A 744 3.81 34.37 12.51
C LEU A 744 4.12 35.24 11.29
N PHE A 745 4.48 34.60 10.19
CA PHE A 745 4.71 35.24 8.90
C PHE A 745 3.76 34.70 7.84
N ALA A 746 3.40 35.53 6.88
CA ALA A 746 2.70 35.13 5.67
C ALA A 746 3.58 35.35 4.44
N LEU A 747 3.79 34.29 3.67
CA LEU A 747 4.40 34.32 2.35
C LEU A 747 3.29 34.45 1.32
N VAL A 748 3.17 35.63 0.70
CA VAL A 748 2.13 35.93 -0.27
C VAL A 748 2.71 35.90 -1.68
N VAL A 749 2.22 34.98 -2.51
CA VAL A 749 2.56 34.87 -3.93
C VAL A 749 1.38 35.37 -4.75
N ALA A 750 1.56 36.51 -5.41
CA ALA A 750 0.57 37.11 -6.31
C ALA A 750 1.26 37.89 -7.42
N HIS A 751 0.67 37.88 -8.62
CA HIS A 751 1.17 38.62 -9.79
C HIS A 751 2.67 38.41 -10.11
N GLY A 752 3.18 37.20 -9.87
CA GLY A 752 4.60 36.87 -10.10
C GLY A 752 5.58 37.40 -9.06
N SER A 753 5.09 37.96 -7.94
CA SER A 753 5.90 38.50 -6.85
C SER A 753 5.68 37.73 -5.54
N LEU A 754 6.71 37.72 -4.69
CA LEU A 754 6.67 37.18 -3.33
C LEU A 754 6.77 38.32 -2.31
N ALA A 755 5.79 38.44 -1.43
CA ALA A 755 5.84 39.34 -0.28
C ALA A 755 5.90 38.52 1.02
N VAL A 756 6.72 38.98 1.97
CA VAL A 756 6.79 38.42 3.32
C VAL A 756 6.16 39.45 4.26
N VAL A 757 5.08 39.06 4.94
CA VAL A 757 4.34 39.94 5.86
C VAL A 757 4.43 39.36 7.27
N GLU A 758 4.92 40.17 8.21
CA GLU A 758 4.93 39.82 9.64
C GLU A 758 3.54 40.08 10.24
N LEU A 759 2.96 39.07 10.87
CA LEU A 759 1.61 39.10 11.45
C LEU A 759 1.61 39.19 12.99
N GLY A 760 2.80 39.15 13.60
CA GLY A 760 3.02 39.25 15.04
C GLY A 760 2.93 37.91 15.78
N HIS A 761 2.74 37.99 17.10
CA HIS A 761 2.88 36.84 17.98
C HIS A 761 1.88 35.71 17.72
N THR A 762 2.39 34.49 17.59
CA THR A 762 1.61 33.27 17.34
C THR A 762 0.60 32.97 18.43
N ASP A 763 0.95 33.23 19.69
CA ASP A 763 0.10 32.88 20.84
C ASP A 763 -1.25 33.58 20.76
N ALA A 764 -1.26 34.88 20.44
CA ALA A 764 -2.49 35.65 20.29
C ALA A 764 -3.35 35.14 19.12
N VAL A 765 -2.73 34.88 17.96
CA VAL A 765 -3.42 34.40 16.76
C VAL A 765 -3.97 32.99 16.96
N PHE A 766 -3.18 32.10 17.53
CA PHE A 766 -3.54 30.70 17.74
C PHE A 766 -4.62 30.54 18.81
N GLU A 767 -4.56 31.31 19.89
CA GLU A 767 -5.64 31.35 20.89
C GLU A 767 -6.95 31.88 20.29
N LEU A 768 -6.90 32.92 19.44
CA LEU A 768 -8.09 33.40 18.73
C LEU A 768 -8.66 32.37 17.77
N ALA A 769 -7.81 31.65 17.02
CA ALA A 769 -8.25 30.57 16.14
C ALA A 769 -8.93 29.43 16.92
N ARG A 770 -8.34 28.99 18.04
CA ARG A 770 -8.93 27.99 18.95
C ARG A 770 -10.25 28.46 19.55
N THR A 771 -10.32 29.72 19.98
CA THR A 771 -11.53 30.31 20.58
C THR A 771 -12.65 30.44 19.55
N LEU A 772 -12.34 30.93 18.34
CA LEU A 772 -13.29 31.01 17.23
C LEU A 772 -13.86 29.63 16.89
N ARG A 773 -12.98 28.63 16.85
CA ARG A 773 -13.39 27.23 16.68
C ARG A 773 -14.35 26.78 17.79
N ALA A 774 -13.99 26.97 19.05
CA ALA A 774 -14.86 26.61 20.17
C ALA A 774 -16.23 27.31 20.11
N ASP A 775 -16.26 28.58 19.72
CA ASP A 775 -17.51 29.34 19.53
C ASP A 775 -18.39 28.76 18.41
N ILE A 776 -17.79 28.39 17.28
CA ILE A 776 -18.50 27.73 16.16
C ILE A 776 -19.03 26.36 16.61
N ASP A 777 -18.23 25.55 17.31
CA ASP A 777 -18.66 24.25 17.81
C ASP A 777 -19.82 24.39 18.83
N ALA A 778 -19.82 25.46 19.64
CA ALA A 778 -20.93 25.79 20.53
C ALA A 778 -22.18 26.25 19.77
N ALA A 779 -22.03 26.85 18.57
CA ALA A 779 -23.13 27.28 17.71
C ALA A 779 -23.74 26.14 16.87
N ALA A 780 -23.05 25.01 16.77
CA ALA A 780 -23.38 23.90 15.87
C ALA A 780 -24.78 23.28 16.06
N PRO A 781 -25.31 23.05 17.28
CA PRO A 781 -26.61 22.42 17.43
C PRO A 781 -27.74 23.19 16.73
N ASP A 782 -28.61 22.48 16.00
CA ASP A 782 -29.70 23.09 15.22
C ASP A 782 -30.76 23.73 16.12
N HIS A 783 -30.92 23.22 17.34
CA HIS A 783 -31.93 23.70 18.29
C HIS A 783 -31.28 24.26 19.56
N LEU A 784 -30.91 25.54 19.52
CA LEU A 784 -30.44 26.30 20.68
C LEU A 784 -31.46 27.37 21.09
N PRO A 785 -31.62 27.64 22.40
CA PRO A 785 -32.42 28.78 22.87
C PRO A 785 -31.95 30.11 22.27
N ALA A 786 -32.88 30.94 21.79
CA ALA A 786 -32.57 32.21 21.12
C ALA A 786 -31.61 33.15 21.89
N PRO A 787 -31.67 33.25 23.24
CA PRO A 787 -30.68 34.02 23.99
C PRO A 787 -29.25 33.49 23.86
N LEU A 788 -29.06 32.16 23.90
CA LEU A 788 -27.75 31.52 23.75
C LEU A 788 -27.21 31.72 22.33
N VAL A 789 -28.05 31.56 21.30
CA VAL A 789 -27.68 31.81 19.90
C VAL A 789 -27.12 33.23 19.73
N ARG A 790 -27.78 34.24 20.30
CA ARG A 790 -27.33 35.64 20.22
C ARG A 790 -25.98 35.86 20.89
N VAL A 791 -25.76 35.26 22.07
CA VAL A 791 -24.51 35.41 22.82
C VAL A 791 -23.35 34.74 22.07
N ILE A 792 -23.53 33.49 21.64
CA ILE A 792 -22.50 32.73 20.92
C ILE A 792 -22.18 33.44 19.60
N ARG A 793 -23.19 33.88 18.84
CA ARG A 793 -22.98 34.62 17.58
C ARG A 793 -22.22 35.93 17.79
N ALA A 794 -22.55 36.70 18.82
CA ALA A 794 -21.83 37.95 19.11
C ALA A 794 -20.36 37.71 19.51
N SER A 795 -20.08 36.61 20.23
CA SER A 795 -18.70 36.19 20.54
C SER A 795 -17.96 35.76 19.26
N THR A 796 -18.60 34.90 18.46
CA THR A 796 -18.05 34.38 17.20
C THR A 796 -17.70 35.52 16.23
N GLU A 797 -18.62 36.46 16.02
CA GLU A 797 -18.43 37.60 15.12
C GLU A 797 -17.29 38.52 15.60
N ARG A 798 -17.15 38.71 16.93
CA ARG A 798 -16.06 39.49 17.52
C ARG A 798 -14.71 38.79 17.32
N ASN A 799 -14.63 37.50 17.63
CA ASN A 799 -13.40 36.71 17.51
C ASN A 799 -12.98 36.57 16.03
N ALA A 800 -13.94 36.38 15.11
CA ALA A 800 -13.69 36.36 13.68
C ALA A 800 -13.19 37.71 13.16
N ALA A 801 -13.77 38.83 13.60
CA ALA A 801 -13.32 40.16 13.21
C ALA A 801 -11.92 40.50 13.73
N GLU A 802 -11.57 40.03 14.94
CA GLU A 802 -10.24 40.25 15.50
C GLU A 802 -9.18 39.37 14.83
N LEU A 803 -9.51 38.10 14.55
CA LEU A 803 -8.63 37.22 13.77
C LEU A 803 -8.41 37.77 12.35
N ASP A 804 -9.47 38.27 11.70
CA ASP A 804 -9.40 38.94 10.40
C ASP A 804 -8.48 40.18 10.44
N ARG A 805 -8.56 40.97 11.52
CA ARG A 805 -7.72 42.16 11.72
C ARG A 805 -6.24 41.80 11.86
N LEU A 806 -5.92 40.72 12.57
CA LEU A 806 -4.54 40.29 12.81
C LEU A 806 -3.93 39.57 11.60
N VAL A 807 -4.71 38.73 10.91
CA VAL A 807 -4.19 37.78 9.92
C VAL A 807 -4.43 38.26 8.49
N MET A 808 -5.65 38.69 8.16
CA MET A 808 -6.03 38.94 6.75
C MET A 808 -5.91 40.40 6.32
N ARG A 809 -6.26 41.36 7.18
CA ARG A 809 -6.15 42.80 6.84
C ARG A 809 -4.72 43.24 6.46
N PRO A 810 -3.65 42.76 7.10
CA PRO A 810 -2.28 43.10 6.68
C PRO A 810 -1.95 42.61 5.27
N LEU A 811 -2.64 41.58 4.78
CA LEU A 811 -2.41 40.98 3.46
C LEU A 811 -3.21 41.66 2.34
N ALA A 812 -4.21 42.47 2.67
CA ALA A 812 -5.12 43.11 1.72
C ALA A 812 -4.40 43.86 0.56
N PRO A 813 -3.29 44.60 0.78
CA PRO A 813 -2.56 45.27 -0.30
C PRO A 813 -1.96 44.31 -1.34
N HIS A 814 -1.72 43.05 -0.97
CA HIS A 814 -1.07 42.05 -1.81
C HIS A 814 -2.03 41.09 -2.49
N ILE A 815 -3.19 40.80 -1.87
CA ILE A 815 -4.15 39.81 -2.39
C ILE A 815 -5.32 40.45 -3.16
N GLY A 816 -5.67 41.71 -2.90
CA GLY A 816 -6.82 42.38 -3.53
C GLY A 816 -8.10 41.53 -3.45
N ASP A 817 -8.81 41.41 -4.58
CA ASP A 817 -10.05 40.62 -4.75
C ASP A 817 -9.82 39.23 -5.39
N LEU A 818 -8.57 38.77 -5.53
CA LEU A 818 -8.22 37.49 -6.17
C LEU A 818 -8.83 36.29 -5.44
N GLU A 819 -9.08 35.17 -6.11
CA GLU A 819 -9.40 33.93 -5.39
C GLU A 819 -8.18 33.47 -4.56
N LEU A 820 -8.40 32.79 -3.42
CA LEU A 820 -7.31 32.49 -2.48
C LEU A 820 -6.96 31.01 -2.42
N VAL A 821 -5.66 30.72 -2.42
CA VAL A 821 -5.09 29.44 -1.99
C VAL A 821 -4.39 29.68 -0.66
N ILE A 822 -4.91 29.10 0.41
CA ILE A 822 -4.38 29.25 1.76
C ILE A 822 -3.65 27.97 2.16
N VAL A 823 -2.41 28.12 2.62
CA VAL A 823 -1.61 27.04 3.23
C VAL A 823 -1.38 27.39 4.70
N PRO A 824 -2.24 26.90 5.62
CA PRO A 824 -2.17 27.22 7.04
C PRO A 824 -0.96 26.61 7.76
N THR A 825 -0.79 26.99 9.03
CA THR A 825 0.09 26.33 9.98
C THR A 825 -0.56 26.38 11.38
N GLY A 826 -0.30 25.37 12.20
CA GLY A 826 -0.84 25.21 13.54
C GLY A 826 -2.38 25.22 13.57
N PRO A 827 -2.97 25.85 14.60
CA PRO A 827 -4.43 25.97 14.74
C PRO A 827 -5.15 26.68 13.59
N LEU A 828 -4.43 27.36 12.68
CA LEU A 828 -5.04 28.02 11.52
C LEU A 828 -5.69 27.04 10.54
N TYR A 829 -5.30 25.76 10.54
CA TYR A 829 -6.02 24.72 9.79
C TYR A 829 -7.48 24.57 10.23
N SER A 830 -7.80 24.94 11.48
CA SER A 830 -9.15 24.83 12.05
C SER A 830 -10.07 26.02 11.77
N VAL A 831 -9.55 27.05 11.10
CA VAL A 831 -10.28 28.29 10.85
C VAL A 831 -11.31 28.07 9.74
N ALA A 832 -12.57 28.38 10.04
CA ALA A 832 -13.62 28.53 9.03
C ALA A 832 -13.38 29.86 8.29
N TRP A 833 -12.50 29.84 7.27
CA TRP A 833 -12.03 31.06 6.59
C TRP A 833 -13.16 31.97 6.08
N ALA A 834 -14.29 31.40 5.66
CA ALA A 834 -15.45 32.16 5.20
C ALA A 834 -16.20 32.93 6.31
N ALA A 835 -15.94 32.63 7.59
CA ALA A 835 -16.47 33.36 8.74
C ALA A 835 -15.74 34.69 8.97
N LEU A 836 -14.54 34.86 8.41
CA LEU A 836 -13.79 36.12 8.51
C LEU A 836 -14.47 37.18 7.62
N PRO A 837 -14.74 38.39 8.14
CA PRO A 837 -15.47 39.42 7.40
C PRO A 837 -14.88 39.78 6.04
N SER A 838 -13.54 39.83 5.90
CA SER A 838 -12.90 40.18 4.62
C SER A 838 -12.97 39.07 3.55
N LEU A 839 -13.34 37.86 3.96
CA LEU A 839 -13.31 36.64 3.14
C LEU A 839 -14.71 36.09 2.82
N ARG A 840 -15.77 36.70 3.35
CA ARG A 840 -17.14 36.23 3.18
C ARG A 840 -17.54 36.23 1.71
N GLY A 841 -17.93 35.06 1.20
CA GLY A 841 -18.36 34.87 -0.21
C GLY A 841 -17.22 34.82 -1.22
N ARG A 842 -15.96 34.90 -0.77
CA ARG A 842 -14.77 34.78 -1.62
C ARG A 842 -14.43 33.31 -1.84
N PRO A 843 -14.12 32.86 -3.07
CA PRO A 843 -13.60 31.51 -3.31
C PRO A 843 -12.26 31.30 -2.62
N ILE A 844 -12.19 30.28 -1.76
CA ILE A 844 -11.02 29.96 -0.94
C ILE A 844 -10.78 28.45 -1.03
N VAL A 845 -9.53 28.11 -1.28
CA VAL A 845 -9.03 26.74 -1.28
C VAL A 845 -7.96 26.62 -0.20
N VAL A 846 -8.05 25.57 0.60
CA VAL A 846 -7.07 25.23 1.64
C VAL A 846 -6.22 24.07 1.13
N ALA A 847 -4.90 24.14 1.33
CA ALA A 847 -4.01 23.05 0.96
C ALA A 847 -3.07 22.67 2.12
N PRO A 848 -2.68 21.39 2.26
CA PRO A 848 -1.69 20.97 3.27
C PRO A 848 -0.30 21.51 2.98
N SER A 849 0.02 21.74 1.71
CA SER A 849 1.27 22.33 1.25
C SER A 849 1.10 22.90 -0.15
N VAL A 850 2.03 23.76 -0.57
CA VAL A 850 2.00 24.32 -1.93
C VAL A 850 2.26 23.21 -2.98
N THR A 851 3.09 22.25 -2.64
CA THR A 851 3.43 21.08 -3.47
C THR A 851 2.24 20.16 -3.63
N ALA A 852 1.47 19.93 -2.57
CA ALA A 852 0.25 19.11 -2.65
C ALA A 852 -0.80 19.77 -3.56
N TRP A 853 -1.01 21.09 -3.41
CA TRP A 853 -1.88 21.87 -4.30
C TRP A 853 -1.40 21.79 -5.77
N SER A 854 -0.12 22.07 -6.02
CA SER A 854 0.47 22.02 -7.36
C SER A 854 0.38 20.63 -8.01
N THR A 855 0.61 19.57 -7.21
CA THR A 855 0.51 18.19 -7.67
C THR A 855 -0.93 17.85 -8.05
N ALA A 856 -1.91 18.26 -7.24
CA ALA A 856 -3.33 18.06 -7.53
C ALA A 856 -3.77 18.84 -8.79
N GLU A 857 -3.33 20.09 -8.96
CA GLU A 857 -3.58 20.91 -10.16
C GLU A 857 -3.03 20.25 -11.43
N THR A 858 -1.79 19.74 -11.35
CA THR A 858 -1.14 19.07 -12.48
C THR A 858 -1.86 17.77 -12.84
N ARG A 859 -2.29 16.98 -11.85
CA ARG A 859 -3.08 15.74 -12.06
C ARG A 859 -4.42 16.04 -12.73
N LEU A 860 -5.11 17.09 -12.28
CA LEU A 860 -6.39 17.52 -12.85
C LEU A 860 -6.23 17.95 -14.33
N CYS A 861 -5.14 18.64 -14.66
CA CYS A 861 -4.80 18.96 -16.05
C CYS A 861 -4.44 17.72 -16.90
N ALA A 862 -3.95 16.64 -16.29
CA ALA A 862 -3.44 15.46 -16.99
C ALA A 862 -4.52 14.42 -17.36
N LYS A 863 -5.63 14.27 -16.63
CA LYS A 863 -6.69 13.27 -16.94
C LYS A 863 -8.06 13.57 -16.34
N PHE A 864 -9.11 13.52 -17.18
CA PHE A 864 -10.40 12.80 -16.97
C PHE A 864 -11.14 12.71 -18.32
N ILE A 865 -10.94 11.61 -19.06
CA ILE A 865 -11.72 11.28 -20.28
C ILE A 865 -12.57 10.05 -19.95
N GLY A 866 -13.80 10.27 -19.47
CA GLY A 866 -14.76 9.22 -19.10
C GLY A 866 -16.05 9.79 -18.48
N PRO A 867 -17.14 9.01 -18.43
CA PRO A 867 -18.41 9.48 -17.85
C PRO A 867 -18.27 9.76 -16.35
N ARG A 868 -18.63 10.98 -15.92
CA ARG A 868 -18.61 11.42 -14.51
C ARG A 868 -19.76 10.75 -13.74
N ARG A 869 -19.49 9.60 -13.11
CA ARG A 869 -20.44 8.94 -12.21
C ARG A 869 -20.44 9.66 -10.85
N THR A 870 -21.63 9.91 -10.30
CA THR A 870 -21.80 10.43 -8.93
C THR A 870 -22.19 9.29 -7.99
N VAL A 871 -21.56 9.21 -6.82
CA VAL A 871 -21.82 8.15 -5.82
C VAL A 871 -22.10 8.79 -4.47
N PHE A 872 -23.14 8.31 -3.79
CA PHE A 872 -23.46 8.65 -2.42
C PHE A 872 -23.33 7.41 -1.54
N VAL A 873 -22.63 7.53 -0.41
CA VAL A 873 -22.48 6.46 0.59
C VAL A 873 -22.97 6.96 1.94
N LEU A 874 -23.87 6.19 2.55
CA LEU A 874 -24.52 6.49 3.82
C LEU A 874 -24.17 5.43 4.88
N GLY A 875 -23.51 5.86 5.95
CA GLY A 875 -23.18 5.00 7.09
C GLY A 875 -24.41 4.57 7.91
N PRO A 876 -24.25 3.54 8.76
CA PRO A 876 -25.32 3.04 9.62
C PRO A 876 -25.72 4.06 10.69
N GLY A 877 -27.01 4.12 11.02
CA GLY A 877 -27.53 4.98 12.10
C GLY A 877 -27.82 6.44 11.73
N MET A 878 -27.42 6.87 10.53
CA MET A 878 -27.82 8.18 9.98
C MET A 878 -29.33 8.17 9.69
N VAL A 879 -30.13 8.71 10.61
CA VAL A 879 -31.53 9.06 10.34
C VAL A 879 -31.49 10.38 9.57
N VAL A 880 -31.13 10.31 8.28
CA VAL A 880 -31.18 11.48 7.41
C VAL A 880 -32.63 11.97 7.47
N PRO A 881 -32.90 13.21 7.94
CA PRO A 881 -34.24 13.77 7.85
C PRO A 881 -34.66 13.68 6.38
N HIS A 882 -35.81 13.07 6.12
CA HIS A 882 -36.34 12.83 4.76
C HIS A 882 -36.22 14.10 3.89
N GLY A 883 -35.14 14.26 3.13
CA GLY A 883 -34.88 15.53 2.44
C GLY A 883 -33.48 15.69 1.86
N GLU A 884 -32.44 15.78 2.70
CA GLU A 884 -31.11 16.29 2.28
C GLU A 884 -30.55 15.58 1.04
N LEU A 885 -30.46 14.25 1.11
CA LEU A 885 -29.75 13.46 0.13
C LEU A 885 -30.63 13.11 -1.08
N VAL A 886 -31.95 13.00 -0.89
CA VAL A 886 -32.93 12.92 -1.99
C VAL A 886 -32.91 14.23 -2.81
N THR A 887 -32.74 15.37 -2.14
CA THR A 887 -32.72 16.68 -2.80
C THR A 887 -31.36 16.97 -3.44
N ALA A 888 -30.24 16.56 -2.82
CA ALA A 888 -28.91 16.62 -3.44
C ALA A 888 -28.81 15.66 -4.64
N ALA A 889 -29.30 14.42 -4.52
CA ALA A 889 -29.37 13.46 -5.61
C ALA A 889 -30.30 13.90 -6.75
N ALA A 890 -31.29 14.77 -6.49
CA ALA A 890 -32.14 15.35 -7.54
C ALA A 890 -31.34 16.16 -8.56
N PHE A 891 -30.20 16.74 -8.17
CA PHE A 891 -29.27 17.41 -9.11
C PHE A 891 -28.40 16.41 -9.90
N HIS A 892 -28.38 15.14 -9.52
CA HIS A 892 -27.56 14.07 -10.10
C HIS A 892 -28.42 12.84 -10.46
N PRO A 893 -29.22 12.90 -11.54
CA PRO A 893 -30.25 11.89 -11.86
C PRO A 893 -29.72 10.47 -12.16
N HIS A 894 -28.40 10.30 -12.30
CA HIS A 894 -27.74 9.01 -12.51
C HIS A 894 -26.83 8.61 -11.34
N ALA A 895 -27.01 9.23 -10.17
CA ALA A 895 -26.20 8.92 -9.01
C ALA A 895 -26.49 7.52 -8.45
N MET A 896 -25.44 6.81 -8.04
CA MET A 896 -25.58 5.58 -7.26
C MET A 896 -25.69 5.94 -5.79
N ILE A 897 -26.64 5.36 -5.06
CA ILE A 897 -26.82 5.56 -3.62
C ILE A 897 -26.62 4.22 -2.91
N ILE A 898 -25.72 4.19 -1.93
CA ILE A 898 -25.42 3.02 -1.10
C ILE A 898 -25.78 3.39 0.34
N SER A 899 -26.62 2.59 1.00
CA SER A 899 -27.11 2.90 2.35
C SER A 899 -27.49 1.67 3.17
N GLY A 900 -27.67 1.84 4.48
CA GLY A 900 -28.15 0.78 5.37
C GLY A 900 -27.20 -0.43 5.40
N ALA A 901 -27.75 -1.63 5.29
CA ALA A 901 -26.97 -2.88 5.34
C ALA A 901 -26.09 -3.12 4.09
N GLU A 902 -26.29 -2.36 3.02
CA GLU A 902 -25.49 -2.43 1.78
C GLU A 902 -24.25 -1.52 1.82
N ALA A 903 -24.19 -0.57 2.76
CA ALA A 903 -23.06 0.32 2.96
C ALA A 903 -21.90 -0.40 3.64
N LYS A 904 -21.35 -1.41 2.99
CA LYS A 904 -20.17 -2.17 3.43
C LYS A 904 -18.90 -1.60 2.82
N VAL A 905 -17.76 -1.79 3.49
CA VAL A 905 -16.45 -1.27 3.07
C VAL A 905 -16.12 -1.65 1.62
N GLU A 906 -16.20 -2.95 1.28
CA GLU A 906 -15.88 -3.44 -0.07
C GLU A 906 -16.83 -2.87 -1.14
N THR A 907 -18.13 -2.86 -0.86
CA THR A 907 -19.15 -2.33 -1.79
C THR A 907 -19.01 -0.82 -2.01
N ALA A 908 -18.64 -0.06 -0.98
CA ALA A 908 -18.38 1.36 -1.07
C ALA A 908 -17.13 1.63 -1.93
N LEU A 909 -16.02 0.94 -1.68
CA LEU A 909 -14.77 1.09 -2.44
C LEU A 909 -14.98 0.76 -3.93
N ASP A 910 -15.66 -0.35 -4.24
CA ASP A 910 -15.97 -0.75 -5.62
C ASP A 910 -16.82 0.29 -6.37
N ALA A 911 -17.74 0.95 -5.67
CA ALA A 911 -18.59 1.98 -6.27
C ALA A 911 -17.85 3.29 -6.49
N ILE A 912 -16.95 3.65 -5.57
CA ILE A 912 -16.15 4.87 -5.57
C ILE A 912 -15.05 4.82 -6.64
N ASP A 913 -14.51 3.64 -6.97
CA ASP A 913 -13.47 3.48 -8.00
C ASP A 913 -13.96 3.97 -9.38
N GLY A 914 -13.37 5.07 -9.86
CA GLY A 914 -13.71 5.73 -11.12
C GLY A 914 -14.87 6.72 -11.04
N ALA A 915 -15.36 7.06 -9.86
CA ALA A 915 -16.37 8.10 -9.69
C ALA A 915 -15.79 9.51 -9.97
N GLY A 916 -16.59 10.41 -10.55
CA GLY A 916 -16.20 11.81 -10.70
C GLY A 916 -16.44 12.60 -9.41
N LEU A 917 -17.55 12.30 -8.73
CA LEU A 917 -17.99 12.94 -7.49
C LEU A 917 -18.45 11.88 -6.51
N VAL A 918 -17.95 11.92 -5.29
CA VAL A 918 -18.35 11.05 -4.18
C VAL A 918 -18.84 11.90 -3.03
N HIS A 919 -19.99 11.57 -2.46
CA HIS A 919 -20.52 12.17 -1.25
C HIS A 919 -20.62 11.10 -0.15
N LEU A 920 -19.82 11.25 0.90
CA LEU A 920 -19.75 10.34 2.04
C LEU A 920 -20.41 11.00 3.25
N ALA A 921 -21.47 10.38 3.77
CA ALA A 921 -22.12 10.80 5.01
C ALA A 921 -22.19 9.60 5.97
N ALA A 922 -21.27 9.57 6.93
CA ALA A 922 -21.23 8.57 7.99
C ALA A 922 -20.58 9.17 9.23
N HIS A 923 -20.72 8.54 10.39
CA HIS A 923 -19.87 8.89 11.53
C HIS A 923 -18.42 8.56 11.19
N GLY A 924 -17.51 9.44 11.58
CA GLY A 924 -16.10 9.19 11.36
C GLY A 924 -15.25 9.77 12.48
N GLU A 925 -14.12 9.14 12.68
CA GLU A 925 -13.13 9.51 13.68
C GLU A 925 -11.81 9.82 12.97
N ASN A 926 -11.20 10.93 13.40
CA ASN A 926 -9.95 11.41 12.85
C ASN A 926 -8.79 10.97 13.75
N GLU A 927 -7.77 10.37 13.14
CA GLU A 927 -6.57 9.92 13.83
C GLU A 927 -5.46 10.95 13.67
N ALA A 928 -5.05 11.54 14.80
CA ALA A 928 -4.26 12.77 14.81
C ALA A 928 -2.81 12.59 14.38
N ASP A 929 -2.29 11.38 14.56
CA ASP A 929 -0.89 11.04 14.32
C ASP A 929 -0.64 10.55 12.89
N ASN A 930 -1.68 10.03 12.24
CA ASN A 930 -1.62 9.60 10.85
C ASN A 930 -3.00 9.63 10.20
N SER A 931 -3.19 10.64 9.35
CA SER A 931 -4.38 10.84 8.52
C SER A 931 -4.85 9.60 7.75
N SER A 932 -3.93 8.73 7.33
CA SER A 932 -4.22 7.51 6.56
C SER A 932 -4.99 6.46 7.37
N PHE A 933 -5.01 6.56 8.69
CA PHE A 933 -5.75 5.68 9.60
C PHE A 933 -6.99 6.35 10.21
N SER A 934 -7.34 7.56 9.77
CA SER A 934 -8.67 8.11 10.05
C SER A 934 -9.75 7.21 9.42
N ARG A 935 -10.92 7.10 10.06
CA ARG A 935 -11.92 6.07 9.76
C ARG A 935 -13.34 6.60 9.61
N LEU A 936 -14.10 6.02 8.68
CA LEU A 936 -15.53 6.20 8.46
C LEU A 936 -16.28 4.93 8.85
N GLU A 937 -17.28 5.02 9.72
CA GLU A 937 -18.06 3.86 10.14
C GLU A 937 -19.04 3.43 9.04
N LEU A 938 -18.89 2.19 8.58
CA LEU A 938 -19.76 1.53 7.61
C LEU A 938 -20.42 0.30 8.26
N ALA A 939 -21.34 -0.35 7.54
CA ALA A 939 -22.22 -1.38 8.07
C ALA A 939 -21.48 -2.64 8.58
N ASP A 940 -20.29 -2.93 8.07
CA ASP A 940 -19.47 -4.08 8.45
C ASP A 940 -18.13 -3.71 9.09
N GLY A 941 -17.93 -2.43 9.43
CA GLY A 941 -16.74 -1.92 10.11
C GLY A 941 -16.23 -0.60 9.54
N PRO A 942 -15.08 -0.12 10.04
CA PRO A 942 -14.48 1.13 9.59
C PRO A 942 -13.87 1.04 8.18
N LEU A 943 -14.14 2.03 7.34
CA LEU A 943 -13.41 2.36 6.12
C LEU A 943 -12.30 3.38 6.45
N PHE A 944 -11.05 2.99 6.25
CA PHE A 944 -9.88 3.83 6.52
C PHE A 944 -9.46 4.65 5.30
N ALA A 945 -8.86 5.82 5.53
CA ALA A 945 -8.38 6.69 4.45
C ALA A 945 -7.34 6.02 3.54
N HIS A 946 -6.42 5.19 4.06
CA HIS A 946 -5.42 4.47 3.25
C HIS A 946 -6.05 3.53 2.22
N GLN A 947 -7.25 3.02 2.48
CA GLN A 947 -7.94 2.11 1.56
C GLN A 947 -8.39 2.83 0.28
N PHE A 948 -8.47 4.16 0.27
CA PHE A 948 -8.67 4.93 -0.97
C PHE A 948 -7.44 4.87 -1.89
N GLY A 949 -6.25 4.62 -1.33
CA GLY A 949 -5.03 4.40 -2.10
C GLY A 949 -5.03 3.07 -2.88
N GLU A 950 -5.92 2.14 -2.53
CA GLU A 950 -6.11 0.88 -3.26
C GLU A 950 -6.99 1.04 -4.51
N LEU A 951 -7.62 2.22 -4.70
CA LEU A 951 -8.49 2.50 -5.85
C LEU A 951 -7.66 2.66 -7.13
N ARG A 952 -8.15 2.08 -8.24
CA ARG A 952 -7.47 2.16 -9.55
C ARG A 952 -7.66 3.52 -10.20
N LYS A 953 -8.78 4.17 -9.93
CA LYS A 953 -9.16 5.50 -10.41
C LYS A 953 -9.76 6.26 -9.22
N PRO A 954 -8.94 6.93 -8.41
CA PRO A 954 -9.44 7.68 -7.27
C PRO A 954 -10.44 8.74 -7.73
N PRO A 955 -11.45 9.06 -6.89
CA PRO A 955 -12.49 10.00 -7.26
C PRO A 955 -11.92 11.40 -7.45
N GLY A 956 -12.34 12.11 -8.51
CA GLY A 956 -11.88 13.48 -8.77
C GLY A 956 -12.24 14.44 -7.63
N GLN A 957 -13.45 14.28 -7.09
CA GLN A 957 -13.97 15.08 -6.00
C GLN A 957 -14.62 14.22 -4.91
N VAL A 958 -14.35 14.54 -3.64
CA VAL A 958 -14.97 13.90 -2.47
C VAL A 958 -15.61 14.95 -1.56
N ILE A 959 -16.82 14.68 -1.09
CA ILE A 959 -17.54 15.48 -0.09
C ILE A 959 -17.65 14.63 1.17
N LEU A 960 -17.16 15.15 2.29
CA LEU A 960 -17.28 14.58 3.63
C LEU A 960 -18.35 15.36 4.38
N ALA A 961 -19.57 14.84 4.41
CA ALA A 961 -20.69 15.39 5.18
C ALA A 961 -20.76 14.81 6.62
N ALA A 962 -19.62 14.29 7.10
CA ALA A 962 -19.46 13.68 8.42
C ALA A 962 -18.96 14.71 9.44
N CYS A 963 -19.60 14.81 10.61
CA CYS A 963 -19.42 15.94 11.54
C CYS A 963 -18.05 16.09 12.24
N GLU A 964 -17.03 15.24 12.05
CA GLU A 964 -15.74 15.40 12.77
C GLU A 964 -14.48 14.97 11.96
N LEU A 965 -14.54 14.82 10.63
CA LEU A 965 -13.45 14.17 9.87
C LEU A 965 -12.38 15.08 9.26
N ALA A 966 -12.67 16.36 9.00
CA ALA A 966 -11.77 17.19 8.21
C ALA A 966 -10.47 17.56 8.92
N LEU A 967 -10.44 17.55 10.26
CA LEU A 967 -9.34 18.11 11.03
C LEU A 967 -8.92 17.25 12.21
N SER A 968 -7.61 17.09 12.36
CA SER A 968 -7.00 16.40 13.51
C SER A 968 -7.05 17.30 14.76
N ARG A 969 -7.49 16.74 15.90
CA ARG A 969 -7.58 17.45 17.20
C ARG A 969 -6.22 17.69 17.87
N LYS A 970 -5.18 16.99 17.44
CA LYS A 970 -3.85 16.93 18.11
C LYS A 970 -2.68 17.09 17.13
N ALA A 971 -2.92 17.56 15.91
CA ALA A 971 -1.87 17.67 14.92
C ALA A 971 -0.68 18.49 15.43
N ALA A 972 0.53 17.93 15.29
CA ALA A 972 1.74 18.73 15.16
C ALA A 972 1.50 19.78 14.06
N ASP A 973 2.08 20.97 14.21
CA ASP A 973 1.70 22.21 13.51
C ASP A 973 1.46 22.15 11.98
N ASP A 974 1.75 21.07 11.25
CA ASP A 974 1.53 20.99 9.81
C ASP A 974 0.89 19.68 9.25
N ASP A 975 0.28 18.80 10.07
CA ASP A 975 -0.52 17.64 9.58
C ASP A 975 -1.97 17.66 10.09
N ALA A 976 -2.64 18.81 9.97
CA ALA A 976 -3.94 19.02 10.58
C ALA A 976 -5.14 18.63 9.71
N LEU A 977 -4.96 18.30 8.43
CA LEU A 977 -6.06 18.00 7.50
C LEU A 977 -6.57 16.55 7.54
N GLY A 978 -6.04 15.70 8.43
CA GLY A 978 -6.63 14.41 8.82
C GLY A 978 -7.13 13.56 7.64
N PHE A 979 -8.35 13.01 7.72
CA PHE A 979 -8.93 12.15 6.68
C PHE A 979 -8.90 12.79 5.27
N ALA A 980 -9.07 14.11 5.16
CA ALA A 980 -9.03 14.80 3.88
C ALA A 980 -7.62 14.78 3.26
N ASN A 981 -6.57 14.83 4.06
CA ASN A 981 -5.18 14.67 3.58
C ASN A 981 -4.97 13.28 2.96
N GLY A 982 -5.49 12.23 3.62
CA GLY A 982 -5.45 10.86 3.11
C GLY A 982 -6.15 10.70 1.76
N LEU A 983 -7.29 11.36 1.56
CA LEU A 983 -8.00 11.36 0.27
C LEU A 983 -7.23 12.09 -0.85
N LEU A 984 -6.61 13.24 -0.54
CA LEU A 984 -5.78 13.97 -1.50
C LEU A 984 -4.53 13.16 -1.88
N ALA A 985 -3.91 12.52 -0.89
CA ALA A 985 -2.78 11.61 -1.10
C ALA A 985 -3.17 10.41 -1.97
N ALA A 986 -4.36 9.84 -1.74
CA ALA A 986 -4.94 8.77 -2.56
C ALA A 986 -5.29 9.20 -3.99
N GLY A 987 -5.32 10.50 -4.27
CA GLY A 987 -5.46 11.03 -5.64
C GLY A 987 -6.72 11.85 -5.90
N ALA A 988 -7.53 12.15 -4.88
CA ALA A 988 -8.60 13.13 -5.03
C ALA A 988 -8.01 14.53 -5.32
N ALA A 989 -8.63 15.26 -6.24
CA ALA A 989 -8.19 16.62 -6.57
C ALA A 989 -8.80 17.67 -5.64
N THR A 990 -10.06 17.47 -5.25
CA THR A 990 -10.79 18.37 -4.36
C THR A 990 -11.56 17.59 -3.29
N VAL A 991 -11.44 18.00 -2.04
CA VAL A 991 -12.19 17.49 -0.90
C VAL A 991 -12.98 18.62 -0.24
N ILE A 992 -14.28 18.44 -0.05
CA ILE A 992 -15.13 19.36 0.71
C ILE A 992 -15.39 18.75 2.08
N ALA A 993 -15.10 19.47 3.15
CA ALA A 993 -15.28 18.93 4.49
C ALA A 993 -15.57 20.06 5.50
N ALA A 994 -16.33 19.73 6.54
CA ALA A 994 -16.59 20.66 7.64
C ALA A 994 -15.36 20.75 8.54
N VAL A 995 -14.82 21.96 8.74
CA VAL A 995 -13.78 22.12 9.75
C VAL A 995 -14.36 21.82 11.13
N SER A 996 -15.54 22.37 11.43
CA SER A 996 -16.21 22.35 12.74
C SER A 996 -17.37 21.39 12.87
N ARG A 997 -17.83 21.17 14.11
CA ARG A 997 -19.13 20.54 14.33
C ARG A 997 -20.20 21.32 13.57
N VAL A 998 -21.09 20.60 12.92
CA VAL A 998 -22.19 21.15 12.14
C VAL A 998 -23.46 20.42 12.54
N GLY A 999 -24.56 21.18 12.67
CA GLY A 999 -25.89 20.59 12.87
C GLY A 999 -26.39 19.95 11.58
N ASP A 1000 -27.27 18.97 11.71
CA ASP A 1000 -27.80 18.18 10.60
C ASP A 1000 -28.56 19.08 9.60
N ASP A 1001 -29.42 19.99 10.08
CA ASP A 1001 -30.17 20.93 9.21
C ASP A 1001 -29.22 21.89 8.50
N SER A 1002 -28.21 22.39 9.22
CA SER A 1002 -27.23 23.34 8.70
C SER A 1002 -26.31 22.70 7.66
N ALA A 1003 -25.92 21.44 7.86
CA ALA A 1003 -25.17 20.64 6.90
C ALA A 1003 -26.00 20.38 5.65
N ALA A 1004 -27.27 19.99 5.82
CA ALA A 1004 -28.18 19.72 4.72
C ALA A 1004 -28.39 20.91 3.80
N ASP A 1005 -28.65 22.09 4.36
CA ASP A 1005 -28.81 23.28 3.56
C ASP A 1005 -27.50 23.67 2.83
N ALA A 1006 -26.35 23.53 3.51
CA ALA A 1006 -25.06 23.81 2.91
C ALA A 1006 -24.79 22.89 1.71
N MET A 1007 -25.03 21.59 1.85
CA MET A 1007 -24.84 20.60 0.78
C MET A 1007 -25.86 20.78 -0.34
N TYR A 1008 -27.10 21.16 -0.04
CA TYR A 1008 -28.10 21.50 -1.06
C TYR A 1008 -27.65 22.69 -1.91
N ASP A 1009 -27.29 23.82 -1.28
CA ASP A 1009 -26.82 25.02 -1.99
C ASP A 1009 -25.55 24.74 -2.79
N TYR A 1010 -24.67 23.90 -2.24
CA TYR A 1010 -23.44 23.44 -2.88
C TYR A 1010 -23.68 22.63 -4.15
N HIS A 1011 -24.46 21.54 -4.07
CA HIS A 1011 -24.78 20.70 -5.22
C HIS A 1011 -25.58 21.46 -6.29
N ARG A 1012 -26.45 22.41 -5.87
CA ARG A 1012 -27.10 23.34 -6.81
C ARG A 1012 -26.05 24.19 -7.55
N GLY A 1013 -25.08 24.75 -6.84
CA GLY A 1013 -23.98 25.51 -7.43
C GLY A 1013 -23.21 24.72 -8.49
N LEU A 1014 -22.82 23.47 -8.17
CA LEU A 1014 -22.14 22.57 -9.10
C LEU A 1014 -23.00 22.28 -10.34
N SER A 1015 -24.31 22.04 -10.18
CA SER A 1015 -25.22 21.79 -11.30
C SER A 1015 -25.34 22.97 -12.27
N THR A 1016 -25.03 24.19 -11.80
CA THR A 1016 -25.01 25.42 -12.62
C THR A 1016 -23.66 25.71 -13.27
N GLY A 1017 -22.69 24.78 -13.17
CA GLY A 1017 -21.37 24.90 -13.81
C GLY A 1017 -20.34 25.72 -13.03
N LYS A 1018 -20.58 26.01 -11.75
CA LYS A 1018 -19.59 26.66 -10.88
C LYS A 1018 -18.51 25.67 -10.46
N THR A 1019 -17.30 26.18 -10.23
CA THR A 1019 -16.23 25.37 -9.62
C THR A 1019 -16.59 24.98 -8.18
N PRO A 1020 -16.03 23.88 -7.64
CA PRO A 1020 -16.17 23.53 -6.23
C PRO A 1020 -15.90 24.69 -5.26
N ALA A 1021 -14.83 25.46 -5.45
CA ALA A 1021 -14.51 26.59 -4.56
C ALA A 1021 -15.59 27.71 -4.62
N GLN A 1022 -16.10 28.03 -5.82
CA GLN A 1022 -17.13 29.04 -6.01
C GLN A 1022 -18.49 28.60 -5.49
N ALA A 1023 -18.88 27.35 -5.74
CA ALA A 1023 -20.11 26.77 -5.24
C ALA A 1023 -20.12 26.78 -3.70
N LEU A 1024 -18.99 26.41 -3.08
CA LEU A 1024 -18.88 26.38 -1.62
C LEU A 1024 -18.93 27.79 -1.04
N ALA A 1025 -18.17 28.75 -1.59
CA ALA A 1025 -18.13 30.12 -1.10
C ALA A 1025 -19.52 30.75 -1.03
N GLN A 1026 -20.39 30.48 -2.01
CA GLN A 1026 -21.78 30.96 -2.01
C GLN A 1026 -22.64 30.24 -0.99
N ALA A 1027 -22.49 28.91 -0.85
CA ALA A 1027 -23.27 28.11 0.09
C ALA A 1027 -22.99 28.48 1.56
N VAL A 1028 -21.72 28.72 1.91
CA VAL A 1028 -21.32 29.06 3.29
C VAL A 1028 -21.53 30.54 3.62
N ALA A 1029 -21.52 31.45 2.64
CA ALA A 1029 -21.70 32.88 2.88
C ALA A 1029 -23.07 33.24 3.50
N VAL A 1030 -24.08 32.37 3.34
CA VAL A 1030 -25.41 32.53 3.93
C VAL A 1030 -25.33 32.56 5.46
N ASP A 1031 -24.69 31.56 6.07
CA ASP A 1031 -24.44 31.51 7.51
C ASP A 1031 -23.08 30.86 7.81
N PRO A 1032 -21.97 31.60 7.71
CA PRO A 1032 -20.63 31.03 7.79
C PRO A 1032 -20.27 30.52 9.19
N VAL A 1033 -21.04 30.89 10.21
CA VAL A 1033 -20.90 30.37 11.58
C VAL A 1033 -21.49 28.98 11.71
N ARG A 1034 -22.66 28.72 11.10
CA ARG A 1034 -23.33 27.41 11.15
C ARG A 1034 -22.98 26.48 9.99
N ARG A 1035 -22.38 26.99 8.92
CA ARG A 1035 -21.93 26.23 7.75
C ARG A 1035 -20.40 26.26 7.60
N PRO A 1036 -19.63 25.66 8.53
CA PRO A 1036 -18.18 25.78 8.57
C PRO A 1036 -17.49 24.79 7.60
N PHE A 1037 -17.92 24.74 6.34
CA PHE A 1037 -17.29 23.91 5.32
C PHE A 1037 -16.14 24.64 4.63
N ILE A 1038 -15.07 23.92 4.34
CA ILE A 1038 -13.93 24.40 3.56
C ILE A 1038 -13.72 23.54 2.32
N CYS A 1039 -13.10 24.15 1.30
CA CYS A 1039 -12.67 23.48 0.09
C CYS A 1039 -11.18 23.18 0.21
N ILE A 1040 -10.78 21.92 0.09
CA ILE A 1040 -9.40 21.45 0.25
C ILE A 1040 -8.91 20.87 -1.08
N GLY A 1041 -7.67 21.14 -1.50
CA GLY A 1041 -7.11 20.61 -2.75
C GLY A 1041 -6.96 21.67 -3.82
N THR A 1042 -7.49 21.47 -5.03
CA THR A 1042 -7.41 22.45 -6.15
C THR A 1042 -8.55 23.47 -6.14
N GLY A 1043 -9.73 23.05 -5.69
CA GLY A 1043 -10.97 23.84 -5.83
C GLY A 1043 -11.62 23.75 -7.21
N GLU A 1044 -11.07 22.91 -8.09
CA GLU A 1044 -11.54 22.60 -9.45
C GLU A 1044 -12.16 21.19 -9.48
N GLY A 1045 -13.04 20.90 -10.45
CA GLY A 1045 -13.88 19.68 -10.48
C GLY A 1045 -14.06 18.98 -11.83
#